data_AF-A0A960KDE5-F1
#
_entry.id   AF-A0A960KDE5-F1
#
_cell.length_a   1.000
_cell.length_b   1.000
_cell.length_c   1.000
_cell.angle_alpha   90.00
_cell.angle_beta   90.00
_cell.angle_gamma   90.00
#
_symmetry.space_group_name_H-M   'P 1'
#
loop_
_entity.id
_entity.type
_entity.pdbx_description
1 polymer ?
#
loop_
_entity_poly.entity_id
_entity_poly.type
_entity_poly.pdbx_seq_one_letter_code
_entity_poly.pdbx_strand_id
1 'polypeptide(L)'
;RGLTGSGGGADSPEDAAKALASALDHEDPAAAASAVVPEEVRSLGDVFDAIEGRAQEVGIAPKSKPYAGIDIKVEDLEFDVDQLSDDVAKVTVRDGSVSYKVKESDLSEDAKAIAEREELDTSGKLDASDFDDEDSSLNIDSDPYLIAVKRSGGWYISLAYTAAEYYATGADLPEGRFDPTPTDTKPAATPEGAVEQFADAVGNVDLDAVAEASDPGEWSVLDVYRRTFEEALERQQDQGNLNGVDFKVSDSDLKVEDLGKDAKKVVVEKASGKVSWEGYDGTESREWRFDGSCLEIDDEESGCIRGDAGTWKTLGFDQAYVVTVKVDGGWVVSPTATVVALAQEVVPKITRNIVLDFFGHPELAEPSGALDSGKATTVKLNEAGFATMTLTPSEATSYAITSDDGWIDIVDADGEWADYDWPGGVQIYALDKQPYTVVLYPSEEGIDEVEVRLTKVEREALPSGVLDGDELSGSLSPEEPVAEYAFEVDEDVTISLGDAIGDVEAVIFTDDGEDDGGTCWSGGPCNLVAGESYVLQLSLWDESSDADYAVTFRGGAGDGGTDAGTITGPTSSSGFLEDGERVSFLVSPTDDLWVDVGSSDPDVDMDCYVDGSSYEAGGPESIFVLADNPTYVECFPYEGGAASYQIFAYYD
;
A
#
# COMPACT_ATOMS: atom_id res chain seq x y z
N ARG A 1 29.12 -26.18 -22.65
CA ARG A 1 29.74 -26.74 -23.89
C ARG A 1 29.61 -28.27 -23.88
N GLY A 2 28.55 -28.84 -24.47
CA GLY A 2 28.44 -30.28 -24.73
C GLY A 2 27.52 -31.08 -23.81
N LEU A 3 26.20 -30.96 -24.00
CA LEU A 3 25.20 -31.93 -23.54
C LEU A 3 24.25 -32.26 -24.69
N THR A 4 24.52 -33.38 -25.38
CA THR A 4 23.56 -34.05 -26.26
C THR A 4 23.59 -35.54 -25.94
N GLY A 5 22.91 -35.92 -24.86
CA GLY A 5 22.78 -37.30 -24.39
C GLY A 5 22.02 -37.39 -23.07
N SER A 6 20.76 -37.84 -23.16
CA SER A 6 19.85 -38.29 -22.08
C SER A 6 19.64 -37.39 -20.84
N GLY A 7 18.43 -36.83 -20.70
CA GLY A 7 17.92 -36.22 -19.46
C GLY A 7 18.52 -34.84 -19.17
N GLY A 8 17.69 -33.80 -19.09
CA GLY A 8 18.16 -32.45 -18.75
C GLY A 8 18.35 -32.19 -17.25
N GLY A 9 17.70 -33.00 -16.40
CA GLY A 9 17.66 -32.83 -14.95
C GLY A 9 18.65 -33.74 -14.21
N ALA A 10 18.69 -33.59 -12.90
CA ALA A 10 19.62 -34.28 -12.01
C ALA A 10 19.31 -35.78 -11.82
N ASP A 11 20.29 -36.54 -11.34
CA ASP A 11 20.19 -37.99 -11.11
C ASP A 11 19.28 -38.34 -9.89
N SER A 12 19.12 -37.43 -8.93
CA SER A 12 18.29 -37.59 -7.72
C SER A 12 17.59 -36.28 -7.31
N PRO A 13 16.57 -36.31 -6.41
CA PRO A 13 15.96 -35.11 -5.84
C PRO A 13 16.97 -34.19 -5.14
N GLU A 14 17.86 -34.78 -4.35
CA GLU A 14 18.93 -34.09 -3.63
C GLU A 14 19.91 -33.41 -4.59
N ASP A 15 20.27 -34.09 -5.69
CA ASP A 15 21.14 -33.52 -6.71
C ASP A 15 20.46 -32.37 -7.49
N ALA A 16 19.12 -32.35 -7.59
CA ALA A 16 18.38 -31.23 -8.18
C ALA A 16 18.41 -29.98 -7.26
N ALA A 17 18.21 -30.17 -5.95
CA ALA A 17 18.34 -29.09 -4.98
C ALA A 17 19.78 -28.55 -4.93
N LYS A 18 20.79 -29.44 -4.96
CA LYS A 18 22.21 -29.05 -5.08
C LYS A 18 22.54 -28.34 -6.37
N ALA A 19 21.93 -28.72 -7.50
CA ALA A 19 22.12 -28.04 -8.77
C ALA A 19 21.57 -26.60 -8.72
N LEU A 20 20.39 -26.40 -8.13
CA LEU A 20 19.82 -25.07 -7.92
C LEU A 20 20.67 -24.23 -6.94
N ALA A 21 21.02 -24.79 -5.78
CA ALA A 21 21.87 -24.14 -4.79
C ALA A 21 23.25 -23.75 -5.36
N SER A 22 23.89 -24.64 -6.13
CA SER A 22 25.15 -24.37 -6.81
C SER A 22 25.02 -23.32 -7.92
N ALA A 23 23.85 -23.17 -8.54
CA ALA A 23 23.62 -22.12 -9.53
C ALA A 23 23.46 -20.74 -8.86
N LEU A 24 22.78 -20.69 -7.71
CA LEU A 24 22.66 -19.48 -6.88
C LEU A 24 24.04 -19.04 -6.34
N ASP A 25 24.81 -19.96 -5.77
CA ASP A 25 26.20 -19.76 -5.30
C ASP A 25 27.18 -19.26 -6.39
N HIS A 26 26.84 -19.47 -7.66
CA HIS A 26 27.66 -19.07 -8.82
C HIS A 26 27.05 -17.93 -9.64
N GLU A 27 25.98 -17.29 -9.16
CA GLU A 27 25.29 -16.19 -9.85
C GLU A 27 24.84 -16.59 -11.30
N ASP A 28 24.50 -17.87 -11.55
CA ASP A 28 24.22 -18.44 -12.89
C ASP A 28 22.71 -18.72 -13.09
N PRO A 29 21.92 -17.74 -13.59
CA PRO A 29 20.47 -17.91 -13.80
C PRO A 29 20.15 -18.95 -14.87
N ALA A 30 21.05 -19.21 -15.83
CA ALA A 30 20.84 -20.22 -16.86
C ALA A 30 21.01 -21.64 -16.28
N ALA A 31 21.93 -21.84 -15.33
CA ALA A 31 22.03 -23.06 -14.56
C ALA A 31 20.85 -23.23 -13.58
N ALA A 32 20.40 -22.14 -12.93
CA ALA A 32 19.25 -22.17 -12.03
C ALA A 32 17.96 -22.55 -12.78
N ALA A 33 17.69 -21.91 -13.91
CA ALA A 33 16.58 -22.28 -14.79
C ALA A 33 16.71 -23.73 -15.29
N SER A 34 17.93 -24.23 -15.55
CA SER A 34 18.13 -25.63 -15.95
C SER A 34 17.87 -26.64 -14.81
N ALA A 35 17.91 -26.21 -13.54
CA ALA A 35 17.60 -27.04 -12.38
C ALA A 35 16.11 -27.04 -12.01
N VAL A 36 15.35 -26.05 -12.47
CA VAL A 36 13.89 -25.94 -12.30
C VAL A 36 13.15 -26.72 -13.39
N VAL A 37 11.90 -27.13 -13.12
CA VAL A 37 11.04 -27.84 -14.07
C VAL A 37 10.98 -27.10 -15.42
N PRO A 38 11.33 -27.75 -16.55
CA PRO A 38 11.38 -27.07 -17.84
C PRO A 38 10.05 -26.46 -18.28
N GLU A 39 8.92 -27.01 -17.86
CA GLU A 39 7.59 -26.45 -18.08
C GLU A 39 7.40 -25.08 -17.36
N GLU A 40 7.97 -24.90 -16.17
CA GLU A 40 7.85 -23.67 -15.35
C GLU A 40 8.80 -22.54 -15.83
N VAL A 41 9.95 -22.88 -16.44
CA VAL A 41 10.97 -21.89 -16.87
C VAL A 41 11.11 -21.69 -18.38
N ARG A 42 10.45 -22.51 -19.22
CA ARG A 42 10.59 -22.48 -20.71
C ARG A 42 10.37 -21.11 -21.33
N SER A 43 9.53 -20.32 -20.67
CA SER A 43 9.08 -18.99 -21.06
C SER A 43 9.80 -17.88 -20.29
N LEU A 44 10.35 -18.17 -19.10
CA LEU A 44 11.06 -17.22 -18.26
C LEU A 44 12.45 -16.84 -18.78
N GLY A 45 13.13 -17.71 -19.54
CA GLY A 45 14.46 -17.41 -20.08
C GLY A 45 14.49 -16.15 -20.97
N ASP A 46 13.56 -16.05 -21.92
CA ASP A 46 13.43 -14.86 -22.79
C ASP A 46 13.02 -13.60 -22.00
N VAL A 47 12.31 -13.77 -20.88
CA VAL A 47 11.92 -12.68 -19.97
C VAL A 47 13.12 -12.19 -19.15
N PHE A 48 13.92 -13.10 -18.59
CA PHE A 48 15.13 -12.75 -17.86
C PHE A 48 16.14 -12.03 -18.77
N ASP A 49 16.40 -12.54 -19.98
CA ASP A 49 17.26 -11.88 -20.97
C ASP A 49 16.75 -10.45 -21.29
N ALA A 50 15.43 -10.25 -21.39
CA ALA A 50 14.81 -8.95 -21.61
C ALA A 50 14.96 -8.01 -20.39
N ILE A 51 14.76 -8.52 -19.16
CA ILE A 51 14.93 -7.76 -17.91
C ILE A 51 16.38 -7.36 -17.72
N GLU A 52 17.34 -8.28 -17.92
CA GLU A 52 18.78 -8.00 -17.84
C GLU A 52 19.17 -6.91 -18.85
N GLY A 53 18.72 -7.06 -20.10
CA GLY A 53 18.95 -6.09 -21.16
C GLY A 53 18.37 -4.71 -20.80
N ARG A 54 17.15 -4.67 -20.24
CA ARG A 54 16.52 -3.42 -19.88
C ARG A 54 17.17 -2.74 -18.69
N ALA A 55 17.45 -3.46 -17.61
CA ALA A 55 18.11 -2.93 -16.42
C ALA A 55 19.48 -2.29 -16.75
N GLN A 56 20.20 -2.87 -17.72
CA GLN A 56 21.43 -2.29 -18.27
C GLN A 56 21.21 -1.07 -19.18
N GLU A 57 20.09 -1.01 -19.91
CA GLU A 57 19.71 0.14 -20.74
C GLU A 57 19.30 1.36 -19.90
N VAL A 58 18.49 1.15 -18.86
CA VAL A 58 18.00 2.22 -17.98
C VAL A 58 19.02 2.68 -16.93
N GLY A 59 20.15 1.97 -16.80
CA GLY A 59 21.27 2.37 -15.95
C GLY A 59 21.28 1.76 -14.54
N ILE A 60 20.20 1.07 -14.15
CA ILE A 60 20.02 0.45 -12.83
C ILE A 60 21.04 -0.67 -12.59
N ALA A 61 21.37 -1.46 -13.62
CA ALA A 61 22.34 -2.56 -13.53
C ALA A 61 23.58 -2.34 -14.41
N PRO A 62 24.78 -2.81 -14.02
CA PRO A 62 26.00 -2.56 -14.79
C PRO A 62 26.07 -3.44 -16.05
N LYS A 63 26.46 -2.83 -17.18
CA LYS A 63 26.51 -3.46 -18.53
C LYS A 63 27.44 -4.67 -18.66
N SER A 64 28.26 -4.97 -17.64
CA SER A 64 29.16 -6.12 -17.63
C SER A 64 28.59 -7.34 -16.91
N LYS A 65 27.59 -7.16 -16.04
CA LYS A 65 27.00 -8.20 -15.20
C LYS A 65 25.67 -7.67 -14.58
N PRO A 66 24.49 -7.91 -15.16
CA PRO A 66 23.25 -7.29 -14.67
C PRO A 66 22.81 -7.81 -13.30
N TYR A 67 23.18 -9.04 -12.96
CA TYR A 67 22.98 -9.62 -11.63
C TYR A 67 24.12 -9.29 -10.65
N ALA A 68 25.15 -8.52 -11.08
CA ALA A 68 26.16 -8.07 -10.14
C ALA A 68 25.64 -6.92 -9.30
N GLY A 69 25.97 -7.03 -8.03
CA GLY A 69 25.25 -6.36 -6.98
C GLY A 69 25.17 -7.31 -5.80
N ILE A 70 24.86 -8.60 -5.98
CA ILE A 70 24.69 -9.56 -4.87
C ILE A 70 25.62 -10.78 -5.05
N ASP A 71 26.54 -10.98 -4.10
CA ASP A 71 27.38 -12.17 -3.91
C ASP A 71 26.61 -13.18 -3.05
N ILE A 72 25.87 -14.10 -3.66
CA ILE A 72 25.23 -15.20 -2.93
C ILE A 72 26.24 -16.32 -2.77
N LYS A 73 26.39 -16.82 -1.55
CA LYS A 73 27.30 -17.92 -1.23
C LYS A 73 26.58 -18.95 -0.36
N VAL A 74 26.57 -20.19 -0.81
CA VAL A 74 25.79 -21.28 -0.22
C VAL A 74 26.75 -22.37 0.28
N GLU A 75 26.82 -22.55 1.60
CA GLU A 75 27.81 -23.43 2.24
C GLU A 75 27.15 -24.56 3.03
N ASP A 76 27.84 -25.72 3.01
CA ASP A 76 27.60 -26.86 3.90
C ASP A 76 26.15 -27.39 3.97
N LEU A 77 25.36 -27.23 2.90
CA LEU A 77 23.99 -27.74 2.83
C LEU A 77 23.89 -29.26 3.05
N GLU A 78 23.16 -29.64 4.11
CA GLU A 78 22.69 -31.00 4.34
C GLU A 78 21.18 -31.09 4.09
N PHE A 79 20.75 -32.15 3.41
CA PHE A 79 19.36 -32.36 3.01
C PHE A 79 18.78 -33.66 3.58
N ASP A 80 17.49 -33.64 3.87
CA ASP A 80 16.65 -34.81 4.05
C ASP A 80 15.69 -34.95 2.85
N VAL A 81 15.32 -36.17 2.47
CA VAL A 81 14.54 -36.43 1.25
C VAL A 81 13.38 -37.36 1.54
N ASP A 82 12.19 -36.76 1.68
CA ASP A 82 10.93 -37.47 1.85
C ASP A 82 10.29 -37.75 0.48
N GLN A 83 10.33 -39.02 0.06
CA GLN A 83 9.74 -39.47 -1.20
C GLN A 83 8.20 -39.49 -1.10
N LEU A 84 7.53 -38.55 -1.77
CA LEU A 84 6.07 -38.37 -1.72
C LEU A 84 5.35 -39.28 -2.72
N SER A 85 5.96 -39.52 -3.89
CA SER A 85 5.56 -40.53 -4.88
C SER A 85 6.76 -40.98 -5.72
N ASP A 86 6.60 -41.95 -6.64
CA ASP A 86 7.70 -42.48 -7.49
C ASP A 86 8.44 -41.38 -8.31
N ASP A 87 7.74 -40.27 -8.59
CA ASP A 87 8.21 -39.15 -9.41
C ASP A 87 8.18 -37.79 -8.67
N VAL A 88 7.93 -37.76 -7.35
CA VAL A 88 7.97 -36.52 -6.53
C VAL A 88 8.59 -36.75 -5.14
N ALA A 89 9.42 -35.82 -4.67
CA ALA A 89 9.99 -35.82 -3.32
C ALA A 89 10.01 -34.40 -2.71
N LYS A 90 9.81 -34.30 -1.39
CA LYS A 90 10.15 -33.12 -0.59
C LYS A 90 11.63 -33.21 -0.21
N VAL A 91 12.37 -32.13 -0.42
CA VAL A 91 13.81 -32.02 -0.15
C VAL A 91 13.99 -30.91 0.88
N THR A 92 14.08 -31.31 2.15
CA THR A 92 14.20 -30.40 3.30
C THR A 92 15.65 -30.09 3.58
N VAL A 93 15.99 -28.82 3.75
CA VAL A 93 17.31 -28.36 4.21
C VAL A 93 17.37 -28.52 5.72
N ARG A 94 18.37 -29.26 6.22
CA ARG A 94 18.54 -29.56 7.66
C ARG A 94 19.69 -28.80 8.31
N ASP A 95 20.69 -28.46 7.52
CA ASP A 95 21.89 -27.73 7.96
C ASP A 95 22.50 -27.01 6.74
N GLY A 96 23.45 -26.13 7.00
CA GLY A 96 24.10 -25.26 6.04
C GLY A 96 23.65 -23.81 6.15
N SER A 97 24.22 -22.95 5.31
CA SER A 97 23.96 -21.51 5.36
C SER A 97 23.94 -20.85 3.99
N VAL A 98 23.09 -19.83 3.86
CA VAL A 98 23.12 -18.90 2.75
C VAL A 98 23.60 -17.56 3.29
N SER A 99 24.74 -17.10 2.80
CA SER A 99 25.19 -15.73 3.03
C SER A 99 25.04 -14.94 1.73
N TYR A 100 24.63 -13.69 1.85
CA TYR A 100 24.62 -12.76 0.72
C TYR A 100 25.47 -11.55 1.09
N LYS A 101 26.14 -10.96 0.09
CA LYS A 101 26.83 -9.69 0.24
C LYS A 101 26.60 -8.81 -0.96
N VAL A 102 26.06 -7.63 -0.71
CA VAL A 102 25.97 -6.58 -1.70
C VAL A 102 27.37 -6.06 -2.03
N LYS A 103 27.75 -6.16 -3.29
CA LYS A 103 28.98 -5.61 -3.87
C LYS A 103 28.65 -4.19 -4.36
N GLU A 104 28.62 -3.21 -3.46
CA GLU A 104 28.38 -1.78 -3.78
C GLU A 104 29.17 -1.30 -5.01
N SER A 105 30.42 -1.74 -5.17
CA SER A 105 31.27 -1.37 -6.32
C SER A 105 30.72 -1.77 -7.69
N ASP A 106 29.82 -2.75 -7.71
CA ASP A 106 29.18 -3.29 -8.90
C ASP A 106 27.77 -2.69 -9.09
N LEU A 107 27.18 -2.06 -8.07
CA LEU A 107 25.90 -1.34 -8.19
C LEU A 107 26.03 -0.05 -9.02
N SER A 108 24.92 0.36 -9.64
CA SER A 108 24.76 1.71 -10.20
C SER A 108 24.72 2.77 -9.09
N GLU A 109 24.92 4.05 -9.42
CA GLU A 109 24.79 5.13 -8.43
C GLU A 109 23.36 5.22 -7.89
N ASP A 110 22.35 4.96 -8.73
CA ASP A 110 20.94 4.94 -8.31
C ASP A 110 20.67 3.80 -7.32
N ALA A 111 21.13 2.59 -7.63
CA ALA A 111 20.95 1.43 -6.75
C ALA A 111 21.73 1.57 -5.43
N LYS A 112 22.82 2.34 -5.39
CA LYS A 112 23.48 2.73 -4.13
C LYS A 112 22.63 3.74 -3.35
N ALA A 113 22.16 4.80 -3.98
CA ALA A 113 21.37 5.83 -3.32
C ALA A 113 20.09 5.25 -2.70
N ILE A 114 19.41 4.33 -3.41
CA ILE A 114 18.28 3.57 -2.87
C ILE A 114 18.72 2.71 -1.68
N ALA A 115 19.78 1.90 -1.82
CA ALA A 115 20.25 1.02 -0.75
C ALA A 115 20.80 1.76 0.48
N GLU A 116 21.33 2.97 0.31
CA GLU A 116 21.80 3.85 1.38
C GLU A 116 20.64 4.51 2.13
N ARG A 117 19.54 4.88 1.44
CA ARG A 117 18.32 5.49 2.03
C ARG A 117 17.45 4.48 2.77
N GLU A 118 17.20 3.33 2.15
CA GLU A 118 16.40 2.23 2.71
C GLU A 118 17.15 1.44 3.79
N GLU A 119 18.33 1.92 4.22
CA GLU A 119 19.29 1.26 5.11
C GLU A 119 19.52 -0.24 4.81
N LEU A 120 19.44 -0.63 3.52
CA LEU A 120 19.38 -2.03 3.12
C LEU A 120 20.62 -2.77 3.61
N ASP A 121 20.39 -3.87 4.31
CA ASP A 121 21.44 -4.64 4.95
C ASP A 121 22.36 -5.26 3.88
N THR A 122 23.48 -4.58 3.61
CA THR A 122 24.40 -4.88 2.48
C THR A 122 25.17 -6.19 2.66
N SER A 123 24.97 -6.92 3.76
CA SER A 123 25.32 -8.34 3.84
C SER A 123 24.59 -9.03 4.98
N GLY A 124 23.97 -10.17 4.70
CA GLY A 124 23.37 -11.03 5.70
C GLY A 124 23.91 -12.45 5.64
N LYS A 125 23.63 -13.22 6.69
CA LYS A 125 23.83 -14.66 6.74
C LYS A 125 22.63 -15.28 7.42
N LEU A 126 22.01 -16.23 6.73
CA LEU A 126 20.94 -17.09 7.22
C LEU A 126 21.52 -18.49 7.37
N ASP A 127 21.57 -19.00 8.59
CA ASP A 127 21.79 -20.41 8.86
C ASP A 127 20.45 -21.16 8.75
N ALA A 128 20.47 -22.45 8.40
CA ALA A 128 19.25 -23.25 8.32
C ALA A 128 18.48 -23.33 9.66
N SER A 129 19.18 -23.12 10.78
CA SER A 129 18.60 -23.00 12.12
C SER A 129 17.73 -21.76 12.35
N ASP A 130 17.94 -20.70 11.56
CA ASP A 130 17.33 -19.39 11.81
C ASP A 130 15.87 -19.32 11.31
N PHE A 131 15.43 -20.38 10.62
CA PHE A 131 14.05 -20.55 10.15
C PHE A 131 13.11 -21.15 11.22
N ASP A 132 13.64 -21.79 12.26
CA ASP A 132 12.89 -22.38 13.40
C ASP A 132 12.88 -21.44 14.63
N ASP A 133 13.18 -20.14 14.43
CA ASP A 133 13.20 -19.12 15.48
C ASP A 133 11.94 -18.24 15.43
N GLU A 134 11.20 -18.19 16.54
CA GLU A 134 9.94 -17.43 16.70
C GLU A 134 10.16 -15.91 16.51
N ASP A 135 11.39 -15.42 16.73
CA ASP A 135 11.78 -14.01 16.52
C ASP A 135 12.26 -13.71 15.07
N SER A 136 12.24 -14.69 14.15
CA SER A 136 12.69 -14.50 12.76
C SER A 136 11.67 -13.71 11.92
N SER A 137 12.16 -12.81 11.06
CA SER A 137 11.32 -12.00 10.16
C SER A 137 10.63 -12.79 9.04
N LEU A 138 11.01 -14.06 8.85
CA LEU A 138 10.40 -14.97 7.87
C LEU A 138 9.28 -15.82 8.49
N ASN A 139 9.31 -16.06 9.82
CA ASN A 139 8.32 -16.78 10.61
C ASN A 139 7.65 -17.95 9.86
N ILE A 140 8.46 -18.95 9.49
CA ILE A 140 7.99 -20.18 8.84
C ILE A 140 8.05 -21.30 9.88
N ASP A 141 6.90 -21.82 10.33
CA ASP A 141 6.78 -22.91 11.32
C ASP A 141 7.35 -24.29 10.85
N SER A 142 8.34 -24.32 9.97
CA SER A 142 8.95 -25.54 9.43
C SER A 142 10.33 -25.31 8.80
N ASP A 143 11.26 -26.27 8.99
CA ASP A 143 12.51 -26.40 8.22
C ASP A 143 12.30 -26.07 6.72
N PRO A 144 13.13 -25.21 6.10
CA PRO A 144 12.92 -24.83 4.70
C PRO A 144 13.13 -26.02 3.75
N TYR A 145 12.21 -26.21 2.81
CA TYR A 145 12.23 -27.30 1.83
C TYR A 145 11.91 -26.84 0.41
N LEU A 146 12.21 -27.74 -0.54
CA LEU A 146 11.87 -27.64 -1.97
C LEU A 146 11.13 -28.90 -2.42
N ILE A 147 10.17 -28.80 -3.33
CA ILE A 147 9.57 -29.96 -3.99
C ILE A 147 10.30 -30.28 -5.28
N ALA A 148 10.92 -31.46 -5.35
CA ALA A 148 11.58 -31.98 -6.53
C ALA A 148 10.66 -32.95 -7.29
N VAL A 149 10.51 -32.75 -8.59
CA VAL A 149 9.69 -33.60 -9.47
C VAL A 149 10.52 -34.20 -10.60
N LYS A 150 10.13 -35.39 -11.03
CA LYS A 150 10.80 -36.11 -12.12
C LYS A 150 10.11 -35.83 -13.45
N ARG A 151 10.89 -35.48 -14.46
CA ARG A 151 10.42 -35.25 -15.84
C ARG A 151 11.40 -35.85 -16.85
N SER A 152 10.90 -36.64 -17.79
CA SER A 152 11.72 -37.31 -18.82
C SER A 152 12.93 -38.11 -18.28
N GLY A 153 12.85 -38.59 -17.04
CA GLY A 153 13.88 -39.42 -16.39
C GLY A 153 14.93 -38.67 -15.56
N GLY A 154 14.90 -37.33 -15.51
CA GLY A 154 15.73 -36.52 -14.59
C GLY A 154 14.87 -35.79 -13.56
N TRP A 155 15.48 -35.38 -12.45
CA TRP A 155 14.85 -34.60 -11.38
C TRP A 155 15.08 -33.09 -11.56
N TYR A 156 14.08 -32.29 -11.21
CA TYR A 156 14.10 -30.83 -11.24
C TYR A 156 13.33 -30.27 -10.05
N ILE A 157 13.61 -29.04 -9.64
CA ILE A 157 12.82 -28.34 -8.61
C ILE A 157 11.55 -27.74 -9.23
N SER A 158 10.39 -27.98 -8.63
CA SER A 158 9.13 -27.31 -8.97
C SER A 158 8.91 -26.16 -7.99
N LEU A 159 8.99 -24.92 -8.49
CA LEU A 159 8.69 -23.73 -7.69
C LEU A 159 7.19 -23.67 -7.38
N ALA A 160 6.35 -24.07 -8.33
CA ALA A 160 4.89 -24.11 -8.17
C ALA A 160 4.45 -25.07 -7.06
N TYR A 161 4.97 -26.31 -7.03
CA TYR A 161 4.64 -27.25 -5.95
C TYR A 161 5.27 -26.82 -4.62
N THR A 162 6.46 -26.20 -4.65
CA THR A 162 7.10 -25.67 -3.42
C THR A 162 6.24 -24.59 -2.78
N ALA A 163 5.79 -23.59 -3.54
CA ALA A 163 4.93 -22.53 -3.03
C ALA A 163 3.56 -23.06 -2.55
N ALA A 164 2.96 -24.00 -3.27
CA ALA A 164 1.69 -24.61 -2.88
C ALA A 164 1.79 -25.44 -1.58
N GLU A 165 2.90 -26.15 -1.35
CA GLU A 165 3.14 -26.85 -0.09
C GLU A 165 3.37 -25.89 1.08
N TYR A 166 4.11 -24.78 0.89
CA TYR A 166 4.27 -23.76 1.93
C TYR A 166 2.94 -23.12 2.31
N TYR A 167 2.12 -22.78 1.32
CA TYR A 167 0.76 -22.28 1.56
C TYR A 167 -0.09 -23.32 2.30
N ALA A 168 -0.04 -24.59 1.88
CA ALA A 168 -0.76 -25.68 2.55
C ALA A 168 -0.34 -25.81 4.02
N THR A 169 0.97 -25.81 4.28
CA THR A 169 1.54 -26.00 5.61
C THR A 169 1.23 -24.80 6.52
N GLY A 170 1.54 -23.58 6.08
CA GLY A 170 1.39 -22.36 6.88
C GLY A 170 -0.06 -21.96 7.15
N ALA A 171 -1.02 -22.40 6.33
CA ALA A 171 -2.44 -22.19 6.56
C ALA A 171 -3.12 -23.34 7.34
N ASP A 172 -2.37 -24.34 7.84
CA ASP A 172 -2.89 -25.60 8.42
C ASP A 172 -3.96 -26.23 7.52
N LEU A 173 -3.66 -26.34 6.22
CA LEU A 173 -4.49 -26.95 5.19
C LEU A 173 -3.94 -28.33 4.79
N PRO A 174 -4.73 -29.18 4.12
CA PRO A 174 -4.28 -30.49 3.68
C PRO A 174 -3.06 -30.43 2.75
N GLU A 175 -2.04 -31.24 3.04
CA GLU A 175 -0.86 -31.45 2.18
C GLU A 175 -1.21 -31.99 0.78
N GLY A 176 -0.31 -31.76 -0.17
CA GLY A 176 -0.44 -32.21 -1.57
C GLY A 176 -0.52 -33.74 -1.74
N ARG A 177 -1.37 -34.19 -2.67
CA ARG A 177 -1.48 -35.61 -3.07
C ARG A 177 -0.73 -35.88 -4.37
N PHE A 178 0.52 -36.30 -4.24
CA PHE A 178 1.46 -36.52 -5.36
C PHE A 178 1.28 -37.82 -6.17
N ASP A 179 0.14 -38.47 -6.04
CA ASP A 179 -0.38 -39.51 -6.94
C ASP A 179 -1.85 -39.17 -7.28
N PRO A 180 -2.14 -37.98 -7.84
CA PRO A 180 -3.50 -37.58 -8.18
C PRO A 180 -3.92 -38.34 -9.44
N THR A 181 -5.22 -38.54 -9.63
CA THR A 181 -5.72 -38.86 -10.98
C THR A 181 -5.65 -37.56 -11.79
N PRO A 182 -4.83 -37.46 -12.85
CA PRO A 182 -4.74 -36.22 -13.61
C PRO A 182 -6.09 -35.88 -14.23
N THR A 183 -6.45 -34.61 -14.19
CA THR A 183 -7.68 -34.13 -14.82
C THR A 183 -7.51 -34.16 -16.34
N ASP A 184 -8.41 -34.85 -17.05
CA ASP A 184 -8.39 -34.93 -18.50
C ASP A 184 -8.71 -33.54 -19.08
N THR A 185 -7.69 -32.82 -19.57
CA THR A 185 -7.85 -31.53 -20.26
C THR A 185 -8.93 -31.61 -21.33
N LYS A 186 -9.78 -30.58 -21.41
CA LYS A 186 -10.83 -30.43 -22.42
C LYS A 186 -10.58 -29.16 -23.26
N PRO A 187 -9.66 -29.20 -24.24
CA PRO A 187 -9.34 -28.03 -25.05
C PRO A 187 -10.52 -27.54 -25.89
N ALA A 188 -10.76 -26.23 -25.86
CA ALA A 188 -11.77 -25.58 -26.68
C ALA A 188 -11.41 -25.58 -28.17
N ALA A 189 -12.40 -25.38 -29.03
CA ALA A 189 -12.21 -25.36 -30.48
C ALA A 189 -11.49 -24.08 -30.98
N THR A 190 -11.58 -22.98 -30.24
CA THR A 190 -10.97 -21.67 -30.56
C THR A 190 -10.34 -21.05 -29.31
N PRO A 191 -9.41 -20.09 -29.46
CA PRO A 191 -8.83 -19.34 -28.34
C PRO A 191 -9.89 -18.68 -27.45
N GLU A 192 -10.87 -18.01 -28.06
CA GLU A 192 -11.97 -17.32 -27.38
C GLU A 192 -12.76 -18.29 -26.51
N GLY A 193 -13.14 -19.44 -27.06
CA GLY A 193 -13.86 -20.48 -26.32
C GLY A 193 -13.07 -21.12 -25.17
N ALA A 194 -11.74 -21.03 -25.18
CA ALA A 194 -10.92 -21.47 -24.04
C ALA A 194 -10.98 -20.45 -22.88
N VAL A 195 -11.04 -19.16 -23.21
CA VAL A 195 -11.21 -18.08 -22.22
C VAL A 195 -12.61 -18.10 -21.64
N GLU A 196 -13.64 -18.26 -22.48
CA GLU A 196 -15.04 -18.44 -22.06
C GLU A 196 -15.16 -19.65 -21.10
N GLN A 197 -14.62 -20.81 -21.49
CA GLN A 197 -14.64 -22.02 -20.66
C GLN A 197 -13.89 -21.86 -19.32
N PHE A 198 -12.74 -21.17 -19.32
CA PHE A 198 -11.98 -20.91 -18.10
C PHE A 198 -12.68 -19.90 -17.19
N ALA A 199 -13.26 -18.82 -17.75
CA ALA A 199 -14.00 -17.82 -17.00
C ALA A 199 -15.29 -18.40 -16.38
N ASP A 200 -16.02 -19.24 -17.12
CA ASP A 200 -17.14 -20.01 -16.59
C ASP A 200 -16.66 -20.93 -15.44
N ALA A 201 -15.53 -21.62 -15.59
CA ALA A 201 -15.02 -22.51 -14.55
C ALA A 201 -14.65 -21.77 -13.26
N VAL A 202 -13.89 -20.67 -13.37
CA VAL A 202 -13.54 -19.80 -12.23
C VAL A 202 -14.79 -19.22 -11.59
N GLY A 203 -15.74 -18.74 -12.39
CA GLY A 203 -16.95 -18.08 -11.91
C GLY A 203 -17.95 -19.00 -11.20
N ASN A 204 -17.96 -20.29 -11.53
CA ASN A 204 -18.70 -21.32 -10.79
C ASN A 204 -17.88 -21.95 -9.65
N VAL A 205 -16.65 -21.47 -9.40
CA VAL A 205 -15.69 -22.03 -8.41
C VAL A 205 -15.43 -23.54 -8.64
N ASP A 206 -15.47 -23.97 -9.90
CA ASP A 206 -15.34 -25.37 -10.31
C ASP A 206 -13.87 -25.69 -10.63
N LEU A 207 -13.13 -26.14 -9.61
CA LEU A 207 -11.70 -26.49 -9.74
C LEU A 207 -11.44 -27.64 -10.73
N ASP A 208 -12.41 -28.54 -10.95
CA ASP A 208 -12.33 -29.54 -12.02
C ASP A 208 -12.35 -28.83 -13.37
N ALA A 209 -13.36 -28.01 -13.63
CA ALA A 209 -13.48 -27.28 -14.88
C ALA A 209 -12.29 -26.31 -15.13
N VAL A 210 -11.71 -25.72 -14.07
CA VAL A 210 -10.52 -24.86 -14.18
C VAL A 210 -9.31 -25.68 -14.65
N ALA A 211 -9.05 -26.83 -14.05
CA ALA A 211 -7.99 -27.73 -14.47
C ALA A 211 -8.23 -28.28 -15.89
N GLU A 212 -9.48 -28.60 -16.24
CA GLU A 212 -9.87 -29.05 -17.59
C GLU A 212 -9.67 -27.97 -18.68
N ALA A 213 -9.89 -26.69 -18.35
CA ALA A 213 -9.82 -25.56 -19.28
C ALA A 213 -8.40 -25.01 -19.51
N SER A 214 -7.40 -25.55 -18.80
CA SER A 214 -6.07 -24.96 -18.71
C SER A 214 -4.93 -25.87 -19.19
N ASP A 215 -3.70 -25.34 -19.31
CA ASP A 215 -2.54 -26.16 -19.67
C ASP A 215 -2.22 -27.19 -18.56
N PRO A 216 -2.26 -28.51 -18.85
CA PRO A 216 -2.01 -29.56 -17.85
C PRO A 216 -0.57 -29.57 -17.33
N GLY A 217 0.38 -28.97 -18.06
CA GLY A 217 1.76 -28.79 -17.59
C GLY A 217 1.87 -27.77 -16.46
N GLU A 218 1.03 -26.73 -16.48
CA GLU A 218 1.05 -25.62 -15.52
C GLU A 218 0.15 -25.91 -14.31
N TRP A 219 -1.01 -26.54 -14.53
CA TRP A 219 -2.03 -26.73 -13.51
C TRP A 219 -2.06 -28.11 -12.84
N SER A 220 -1.05 -28.95 -13.09
CA SER A 220 -0.87 -30.17 -12.28
C SER A 220 -0.74 -29.91 -10.78
N VAL A 221 -0.46 -28.66 -10.37
CA VAL A 221 -0.50 -28.22 -8.97
C VAL A 221 -1.94 -28.22 -8.42
N LEU A 222 -2.96 -27.83 -9.19
CA LEU A 222 -4.36 -27.94 -8.74
C LEU A 222 -4.75 -29.40 -8.52
N ASP A 223 -4.32 -30.33 -9.37
CA ASP A 223 -4.64 -31.76 -9.17
C ASP A 223 -4.01 -32.34 -7.90
N VAL A 224 -2.79 -31.92 -7.54
CA VAL A 224 -2.09 -32.34 -6.32
C VAL A 224 -2.71 -31.67 -5.08
N TYR A 225 -2.93 -30.35 -5.13
CA TYR A 225 -3.36 -29.51 -4.02
C TYR A 225 -4.87 -29.23 -3.99
N ARG A 226 -5.64 -29.98 -4.78
CA ARG A 226 -7.10 -29.81 -4.92
C ARG A 226 -7.79 -29.63 -3.59
N ARG A 227 -7.52 -30.55 -2.65
CA ARG A 227 -8.14 -30.54 -1.33
C ARG A 227 -7.71 -29.34 -0.49
N THR A 228 -6.48 -28.86 -0.68
CA THR A 228 -5.95 -27.63 -0.06
C THR A 228 -6.78 -26.43 -0.51
N PHE A 229 -7.03 -26.32 -1.81
CA PHE A 229 -7.84 -25.23 -2.38
C PHE A 229 -9.33 -25.37 -2.06
N GLU A 230 -9.90 -26.59 -2.11
CA GLU A 230 -11.27 -26.88 -1.66
C GLU A 230 -11.47 -26.45 -0.20
N GLU A 231 -10.58 -26.85 0.72
CA GLU A 231 -10.70 -26.51 2.14
C GLU A 231 -10.41 -25.02 2.42
N ALA A 232 -9.54 -24.37 1.63
CA ALA A 232 -9.34 -22.91 1.70
C ALA A 232 -10.59 -22.14 1.25
N LEU A 233 -11.23 -22.57 0.17
CA LEU A 233 -12.48 -22.00 -0.34
C LEU A 233 -13.64 -22.24 0.64
N GLU A 234 -13.76 -23.44 1.20
CA GLU A 234 -14.73 -23.74 2.26
C GLU A 234 -14.54 -22.82 3.48
N ARG A 235 -13.31 -22.56 3.92
CA ARG A 235 -13.04 -21.61 5.02
C ARG A 235 -13.44 -20.17 4.68
N GLN A 236 -13.21 -19.72 3.45
CA GLN A 236 -13.64 -18.38 2.99
C GLN A 236 -15.17 -18.27 2.82
N GLN A 237 -15.84 -19.37 2.50
CA GLN A 237 -17.31 -19.45 2.48
C GLN A 237 -17.88 -19.43 3.92
N ASP A 238 -17.32 -20.21 4.84
CA ASP A 238 -17.72 -20.24 6.26
C ASP A 238 -17.47 -18.90 6.98
N GLN A 239 -16.46 -18.13 6.55
CA GLN A 239 -16.20 -16.76 7.03
C GLN A 239 -17.15 -15.71 6.43
N GLY A 240 -18.03 -16.08 5.50
CA GLY A 240 -18.96 -15.18 4.81
C GLY A 240 -18.37 -14.44 3.60
N ASN A 241 -17.05 -14.45 3.42
CA ASN A 241 -16.36 -13.72 2.35
C ASN A 241 -16.73 -14.21 0.94
N LEU A 242 -17.03 -15.50 0.77
CA LEU A 242 -17.38 -16.12 -0.51
C LEU A 242 -18.70 -16.92 -0.49
N ASN A 243 -19.54 -16.74 0.54
CA ASN A 243 -20.70 -17.62 0.73
C ASN A 243 -21.73 -17.52 -0.42
N GLY A 244 -21.96 -18.64 -1.11
CA GLY A 244 -22.88 -18.73 -2.23
C GLY A 244 -22.48 -17.91 -3.47
N VAL A 245 -21.23 -17.43 -3.56
CA VAL A 245 -20.78 -16.61 -4.69
C VAL A 245 -20.82 -17.41 -5.99
N ASP A 246 -21.63 -16.94 -6.94
CA ASP A 246 -21.84 -17.45 -8.28
C ASP A 246 -21.64 -16.31 -9.28
N PHE A 247 -20.54 -16.36 -10.03
CA PHE A 247 -20.15 -15.35 -11.00
C PHE A 247 -20.37 -15.90 -12.42
N LYS A 248 -21.30 -15.30 -13.16
CA LYS A 248 -21.66 -15.71 -14.53
C LYS A 248 -21.31 -14.66 -15.55
N VAL A 249 -20.45 -15.00 -16.50
CA VAL A 249 -20.29 -14.23 -17.75
C VAL A 249 -21.55 -14.44 -18.60
N SER A 250 -22.13 -13.35 -19.10
CA SER A 250 -23.35 -13.36 -19.92
C SER A 250 -23.12 -12.88 -21.35
N ASP A 251 -22.14 -12.00 -21.55
CA ASP A 251 -21.71 -11.49 -22.86
C ASP A 251 -20.23 -11.09 -22.77
N SER A 252 -19.46 -11.30 -23.84
CA SER A 252 -18.04 -10.93 -23.91
C SER A 252 -17.61 -10.60 -25.33
N ASP A 253 -16.87 -9.50 -25.49
CA ASP A 253 -16.22 -9.10 -26.75
C ASP A 253 -14.73 -9.43 -26.63
N LEU A 254 -14.29 -10.45 -27.36
CA LEU A 254 -12.94 -11.03 -27.26
C LEU A 254 -12.18 -10.83 -28.56
N LYS A 255 -10.96 -10.31 -28.47
CA LYS A 255 -10.08 -10.04 -29.62
C LYS A 255 -8.83 -10.91 -29.55
N VAL A 256 -8.61 -11.72 -30.58
CA VAL A 256 -7.46 -12.62 -30.67
C VAL A 256 -6.31 -11.98 -31.44
N GLU A 257 -5.11 -12.03 -30.86
CA GLU A 257 -3.85 -11.60 -31.46
C GLU A 257 -2.84 -12.77 -31.54
N ASP A 258 -2.08 -12.81 -32.64
CA ASP A 258 -1.17 -13.91 -32.95
C ASP A 258 0.18 -13.76 -32.22
N LEU A 259 0.36 -14.45 -31.09
CA LEU A 259 1.68 -14.61 -30.45
C LEU A 259 2.54 -15.71 -31.09
N GLY A 260 1.93 -16.61 -31.87
CA GLY A 260 2.68 -17.64 -32.59
C GLY A 260 1.79 -18.69 -33.25
N LYS A 261 2.40 -19.83 -33.61
CA LYS A 261 1.68 -20.98 -34.19
C LYS A 261 0.81 -21.72 -33.17
N ASP A 262 1.28 -21.80 -31.92
CA ASP A 262 0.68 -22.61 -30.85
C ASP A 262 0.30 -21.78 -29.61
N ALA A 263 0.36 -20.45 -29.69
CA ALA A 263 -0.02 -19.51 -28.64
C ALA A 263 -0.78 -18.31 -29.25
N LYS A 264 -1.76 -17.77 -28.51
CA LYS A 264 -2.58 -16.61 -28.87
C LYS A 264 -2.83 -15.74 -27.65
N LYS A 265 -2.71 -14.42 -27.81
CA LYS A 265 -3.22 -13.45 -26.84
C LYS A 265 -4.72 -13.27 -27.09
N VAL A 266 -5.53 -13.37 -26.06
CA VAL A 266 -6.98 -13.14 -26.12
C VAL A 266 -7.26 -11.94 -25.22
N VAL A 267 -7.45 -10.79 -25.85
CA VAL A 267 -7.78 -9.53 -25.18
C VAL A 267 -9.27 -9.54 -24.87
N VAL A 268 -9.62 -9.24 -23.62
CA VAL A 268 -11.00 -9.01 -23.20
C VAL A 268 -11.30 -7.55 -23.47
N GLU A 269 -11.89 -7.25 -24.63
CA GLU A 269 -12.26 -5.86 -24.95
C GLU A 269 -13.47 -5.43 -24.13
N LYS A 270 -14.43 -6.34 -23.90
CA LYS A 270 -15.55 -6.16 -22.95
C LYS A 270 -15.97 -7.49 -22.36
N ALA A 271 -16.53 -7.47 -21.15
CA ALA A 271 -17.34 -8.56 -20.62
C ALA A 271 -18.50 -7.99 -19.78
N SER A 272 -19.56 -8.76 -19.57
CA SER A 272 -20.62 -8.41 -18.63
C SER A 272 -21.32 -9.65 -18.13
N GLY A 273 -21.96 -9.53 -16.98
CA GLY A 273 -22.53 -10.70 -16.32
C GLY A 273 -23.34 -10.38 -15.08
N LYS A 274 -23.51 -11.41 -14.26
CA LYS A 274 -24.12 -11.31 -12.93
C LYS A 274 -23.22 -11.97 -11.92
N VAL A 275 -23.13 -11.37 -10.75
CA VAL A 275 -22.59 -11.99 -9.55
C VAL A 275 -23.75 -12.12 -8.57
N SER A 276 -23.93 -13.30 -7.99
CA SER A 276 -24.91 -13.55 -6.93
C SER A 276 -24.25 -14.20 -5.73
N TRP A 277 -24.79 -13.97 -4.54
CA TRP A 277 -24.29 -14.53 -3.27
C TRP A 277 -25.46 -14.83 -2.33
N GLU A 278 -25.23 -15.63 -1.29
CA GLU A 278 -26.24 -15.89 -0.25
C GLU A 278 -26.10 -14.87 0.89
N GLY A 279 -26.94 -13.84 0.88
CA GLY A 279 -27.10 -12.87 1.96
C GLY A 279 -28.12 -13.32 3.02
N TYR A 280 -28.24 -12.55 4.11
CA TYR A 280 -29.13 -12.86 5.24
C TYR A 280 -30.61 -13.04 4.84
N ASP A 281 -31.10 -12.23 3.89
CA ASP A 281 -32.48 -12.28 3.39
C ASP A 281 -32.67 -13.22 2.18
N GLY A 282 -31.62 -13.92 1.74
CA GLY A 282 -31.61 -14.87 0.64
C GLY A 282 -30.58 -14.54 -0.45
N THR A 283 -30.74 -15.14 -1.63
CA THR A 283 -29.82 -14.91 -2.75
C THR A 283 -29.96 -13.48 -3.30
N GLU A 284 -28.92 -12.69 -3.17
CA GLU A 284 -28.78 -11.37 -3.80
C GLU A 284 -28.07 -11.52 -5.15
N SER A 285 -28.23 -10.55 -6.05
CA SER A 285 -27.52 -10.55 -7.33
C SER A 285 -27.32 -9.14 -7.88
N ARG A 286 -26.10 -8.82 -8.29
CA ARG A 286 -25.74 -7.57 -8.97
C ARG A 286 -25.34 -7.84 -10.42
N GLU A 287 -25.55 -6.86 -11.30
CA GLU A 287 -24.98 -6.89 -12.66
C GLU A 287 -23.56 -6.33 -12.61
N TRP A 288 -22.64 -6.97 -13.31
CA TRP A 288 -21.28 -6.44 -13.46
C TRP A 288 -20.95 -6.21 -14.93
N ARG A 289 -20.10 -5.21 -15.20
CA ARG A 289 -19.58 -4.92 -16.54
C ARG A 289 -18.10 -4.66 -16.47
N PHE A 290 -17.38 -5.14 -17.47
CA PHE A 290 -15.98 -4.89 -17.68
C PHE A 290 -15.78 -4.24 -19.05
N ASP A 291 -15.16 -3.06 -19.09
CA ASP A 291 -15.03 -2.25 -20.31
C ASP A 291 -13.72 -2.47 -21.10
N GLY A 292 -12.90 -3.41 -20.62
CA GLY A 292 -11.53 -3.65 -21.07
C GLY A 292 -10.49 -3.19 -20.04
N SER A 293 -10.83 -2.19 -19.21
CA SER A 293 -9.97 -1.61 -18.18
C SER A 293 -10.60 -1.51 -16.79
N CYS A 294 -11.92 -1.34 -16.70
CA CYS A 294 -12.64 -1.05 -15.46
C CYS A 294 -13.79 -2.02 -15.21
N LEU A 295 -13.99 -2.40 -13.93
CA LEU A 295 -15.09 -3.24 -13.46
C LEU A 295 -16.16 -2.38 -12.76
N GLU A 296 -17.34 -2.30 -13.36
CA GLU A 296 -18.56 -1.74 -12.78
C GLU A 296 -19.38 -2.86 -12.11
N ILE A 297 -20.02 -2.58 -10.97
CA ILE A 297 -21.02 -3.44 -10.32
C ILE A 297 -22.25 -2.58 -9.97
N ASP A 298 -23.43 -2.94 -10.49
CA ASP A 298 -24.70 -2.20 -10.33
C ASP A 298 -24.65 -0.70 -10.72
N ASP A 299 -23.87 -0.38 -11.76
CA ASP A 299 -23.56 0.99 -12.24
C ASP A 299 -22.70 1.82 -11.25
N GLU A 300 -22.16 1.21 -10.19
CA GLU A 300 -21.10 1.76 -9.34
C GLU A 300 -19.72 1.25 -9.81
N GLU A 301 -18.71 2.12 -9.86
CA GLU A 301 -17.35 1.74 -10.26
C GLU A 301 -16.65 1.02 -9.10
N SER A 302 -16.32 -0.26 -9.30
CA SER A 302 -15.82 -1.16 -8.23
C SER A 302 -14.30 -1.36 -8.26
N GLY A 303 -13.64 -0.89 -9.32
CA GLY A 303 -12.18 -0.91 -9.45
C GLY A 303 -11.74 -1.02 -10.91
N CYS A 304 -10.65 -0.33 -11.25
CA CYS A 304 -10.01 -0.43 -12.55
C CYS A 304 -8.64 -1.10 -12.44
N ILE A 305 -8.17 -1.68 -13.55
CA ILE A 305 -6.75 -2.03 -13.76
C ILE A 305 -5.89 -0.76 -13.68
N ARG A 306 -6.49 0.39 -14.02
CA ARG A 306 -6.04 1.73 -13.65
C ARG A 306 -6.54 2.08 -12.24
N GLY A 307 -5.96 1.48 -11.20
CA GLY A 307 -6.02 2.13 -9.88
C GLY A 307 -5.36 3.52 -9.95
N ASP A 308 -5.52 4.37 -8.94
CA ASP A 308 -5.20 5.81 -9.00
C ASP A 308 -3.72 6.15 -9.34
N ALA A 309 -2.83 5.16 -9.38
CA ALA A 309 -1.44 5.28 -9.82
C ALA A 309 -1.25 5.06 -11.34
N GLY A 310 -0.83 6.12 -12.05
CA GLY A 310 -0.62 6.13 -13.51
C GLY A 310 0.46 5.16 -14.04
N THR A 311 1.25 4.52 -13.18
CA THR A 311 2.35 3.61 -13.53
C THR A 311 1.90 2.45 -14.44
N TRP A 312 0.70 1.87 -14.22
CA TRP A 312 0.15 0.78 -15.06
C TRP A 312 -0.14 1.23 -16.50
N LYS A 313 -0.63 2.46 -16.67
CA LYS A 313 -0.89 3.08 -17.97
C LYS A 313 0.40 3.40 -18.72
N THR A 314 1.44 3.85 -18.02
CA THR A 314 2.78 4.02 -18.62
C THR A 314 3.39 2.70 -19.07
N LEU A 315 3.22 1.64 -18.27
CA LEU A 315 3.57 0.27 -18.68
C LEU A 315 2.61 -0.30 -19.74
N GLY A 316 1.63 0.47 -20.21
CA GLY A 316 0.71 0.17 -21.31
C GLY A 316 -0.16 -1.06 -21.04
N PHE A 317 -0.60 -1.22 -19.80
CA PHE A 317 -1.67 -2.15 -19.42
C PHE A 317 -3.03 -1.52 -19.72
N ASP A 318 -3.29 -1.27 -20.99
CA ASP A 318 -4.53 -0.59 -21.40
C ASP A 318 -5.75 -1.53 -21.42
N GLN A 319 -5.53 -2.85 -21.41
CA GLN A 319 -6.56 -3.88 -21.57
C GLN A 319 -6.21 -5.19 -20.84
N ALA A 320 -7.19 -5.84 -20.21
CA ALA A 320 -7.02 -7.21 -19.71
C ALA A 320 -6.87 -8.22 -20.87
N TYR A 321 -6.02 -9.22 -20.67
CA TYR A 321 -5.90 -10.34 -21.59
C TYR A 321 -5.39 -11.60 -20.90
N VAL A 322 -5.65 -12.75 -21.52
CA VAL A 322 -5.02 -14.02 -21.18
C VAL A 322 -4.37 -14.64 -22.42
N VAL A 323 -3.36 -15.47 -22.23
CA VAL A 323 -2.75 -16.25 -23.30
C VAL A 323 -3.34 -17.65 -23.30
N THR A 324 -3.75 -18.09 -24.49
CA THR A 324 -4.18 -19.47 -24.74
C THR A 324 -3.13 -20.19 -25.56
N VAL A 325 -2.93 -21.47 -25.24
CA VAL A 325 -1.94 -22.34 -25.85
C VAL A 325 -2.59 -23.58 -26.44
N LYS A 326 -1.92 -24.19 -27.42
CA LYS A 326 -2.49 -25.27 -28.23
C LYS A 326 -2.15 -26.66 -27.67
N VAL A 327 -3.10 -27.26 -26.95
CA VAL A 327 -3.02 -28.61 -26.38
C VAL A 327 -3.95 -29.58 -27.14
N ASP A 328 -3.45 -30.76 -27.50
CA ASP A 328 -4.14 -31.85 -28.23
C ASP A 328 -5.00 -31.45 -29.44
N GLY A 329 -4.68 -30.31 -30.06
CA GLY A 329 -5.32 -29.80 -31.27
C GLY A 329 -6.33 -28.66 -31.04
N GLY A 330 -6.82 -28.49 -29.81
CA GLY A 330 -7.64 -27.35 -29.37
C GLY A 330 -6.83 -26.31 -28.60
N TRP A 331 -7.50 -25.48 -27.81
CA TRP A 331 -6.93 -24.37 -27.04
C TRP A 331 -7.30 -24.44 -25.56
N VAL A 332 -6.39 -24.01 -24.70
CA VAL A 332 -6.56 -23.92 -23.23
C VAL A 332 -5.88 -22.66 -22.70
N VAL A 333 -6.26 -22.17 -21.53
CA VAL A 333 -5.61 -21.02 -20.88
C VAL A 333 -4.27 -21.43 -20.25
N SER A 334 -3.25 -20.58 -20.40
CA SER A 334 -1.92 -20.74 -19.80
C SER A 334 -1.57 -19.47 -19.01
N PRO A 335 -1.70 -19.48 -17.68
CA PRO A 335 -1.25 -18.37 -16.84
C PRO A 335 0.24 -18.09 -17.01
N THR A 336 1.10 -19.12 -17.17
CA THR A 336 2.54 -18.90 -17.29
C THR A 336 2.88 -18.21 -18.61
N ALA A 337 2.25 -18.57 -19.73
CA ALA A 337 2.40 -17.82 -20.98
C ALA A 337 1.74 -16.43 -20.91
N THR A 338 0.72 -16.25 -20.08
CA THR A 338 0.09 -14.93 -19.83
C THR A 338 1.08 -13.99 -19.14
N VAL A 339 1.67 -14.41 -18.01
CA VAL A 339 2.71 -13.64 -17.28
C VAL A 339 3.92 -13.34 -18.16
N VAL A 340 4.30 -14.27 -19.04
CA VAL A 340 5.44 -14.05 -19.96
C VAL A 340 5.11 -13.08 -21.08
N ALA A 341 3.92 -13.15 -21.68
CA ALA A 341 3.47 -12.13 -22.63
C ALA A 341 3.40 -10.75 -21.96
N LEU A 342 2.95 -10.70 -20.71
CA LEU A 342 2.92 -9.50 -19.87
C LEU A 342 4.32 -8.91 -19.73
N ALA A 343 5.28 -9.69 -19.25
CA ALA A 343 6.65 -9.24 -19.08
C ALA A 343 7.28 -8.81 -20.42
N GLN A 344 7.00 -9.51 -21.53
CA GLN A 344 7.47 -9.13 -22.87
C GLN A 344 6.90 -7.78 -23.37
N GLU A 345 5.71 -7.38 -22.91
CA GLU A 345 5.09 -6.08 -23.24
C GLU A 345 5.50 -4.95 -22.29
N VAL A 346 5.80 -5.28 -21.03
CA VAL A 346 6.09 -4.35 -19.93
C VAL A 346 7.57 -3.99 -19.89
N VAL A 347 8.44 -4.99 -19.91
CA VAL A 347 9.89 -4.82 -19.73
C VAL A 347 10.51 -3.83 -20.73
N PRO A 348 10.16 -3.82 -22.04
CA PRO A 348 10.67 -2.81 -22.97
C PRO A 348 10.27 -1.36 -22.65
N LYS A 349 9.20 -1.16 -21.86
CA LYS A 349 8.66 0.17 -21.49
C LYS A 349 9.23 0.70 -20.19
N ILE A 350 9.60 -0.16 -19.23
CA ILE A 350 10.23 0.23 -17.94
C ILE A 350 11.35 1.23 -18.22
N THR A 351 11.32 2.42 -17.62
CA THR A 351 12.38 3.44 -17.72
C THR A 351 13.07 3.62 -16.38
N ARG A 352 14.13 4.44 -16.34
CA ARG A 352 14.78 4.81 -15.08
C ARG A 352 13.78 5.44 -14.11
N ASN A 353 12.97 6.38 -14.57
CA ASN A 353 12.01 7.08 -13.72
C ASN A 353 10.94 6.13 -13.18
N ILE A 354 10.44 5.17 -13.99
CA ILE A 354 9.49 4.15 -13.51
C ILE A 354 10.12 3.25 -12.43
N VAL A 355 11.41 2.93 -12.54
CA VAL A 355 12.10 2.15 -11.50
C VAL A 355 12.28 2.97 -10.22
N LEU A 356 12.62 4.25 -10.35
CA LEU A 356 12.76 5.16 -9.20
C LEU A 356 11.42 5.33 -8.44
N ASP A 357 10.35 5.61 -9.16
CA ASP A 357 8.98 5.72 -8.63
C ASP A 357 8.52 4.41 -7.96
N PHE A 358 8.74 3.25 -8.61
CA PHE A 358 8.42 1.94 -8.06
C PHE A 358 9.17 1.62 -6.74
N PHE A 359 10.36 2.17 -6.54
CA PHE A 359 11.13 2.03 -5.30
C PHE A 359 10.91 3.19 -4.32
N GLY A 360 9.95 4.09 -4.55
CA GLY A 360 9.67 5.22 -3.65
C GLY A 360 10.75 6.29 -3.62
N HIS A 361 11.60 6.37 -4.66
CA HIS A 361 12.72 7.32 -4.76
C HIS A 361 12.67 8.23 -6.02
N PRO A 362 11.53 8.88 -6.31
CA PRO A 362 11.38 9.78 -7.46
C PRO A 362 12.40 10.93 -7.48
N GLU A 363 12.84 11.42 -6.32
CA GLU A 363 13.79 12.51 -6.12
C GLU A 363 15.16 12.26 -6.76
N LEU A 364 15.52 10.99 -7.00
CA LEU A 364 16.74 10.62 -7.71
C LEU A 364 16.63 10.85 -9.24
N ALA A 365 15.48 11.28 -9.76
CA ALA A 365 15.30 11.66 -11.17
C ALA A 365 16.04 12.95 -11.52
N GLU A 366 16.63 13.03 -12.73
CA GLU A 366 17.29 14.26 -13.19
C GLU A 366 16.30 15.45 -13.18
N PRO A 367 16.58 16.55 -12.45
CA PRO A 367 15.64 17.67 -12.35
C PRO A 367 15.28 18.28 -13.71
N SER A 368 13.97 18.34 -13.99
CA SER A 368 13.38 18.97 -15.18
C SER A 368 13.62 20.48 -15.25
N GLY A 369 13.89 21.11 -14.10
CA GLY A 369 14.13 22.55 -13.98
C GLY A 369 14.48 22.98 -12.56
N ALA A 370 14.33 24.27 -12.30
CA ALA A 370 14.49 24.86 -10.97
C ALA A 370 13.35 25.84 -10.68
N LEU A 371 12.95 25.95 -9.42
CA LEU A 371 11.89 26.87 -8.99
C LEU A 371 12.44 28.27 -8.71
N ASP A 372 11.87 29.27 -9.39
CA ASP A 372 12.15 30.70 -9.20
C ASP A 372 11.06 31.33 -8.33
N SER A 373 11.43 32.03 -7.26
CA SER A 373 10.46 32.71 -6.37
C SER A 373 9.65 33.78 -7.11
N GLY A 374 8.33 33.83 -6.88
CA GLY A 374 7.41 34.81 -7.46
C GLY A 374 7.07 34.55 -8.93
N LYS A 375 7.18 33.31 -9.39
CA LYS A 375 6.73 32.88 -10.72
C LYS A 375 6.04 31.53 -10.68
N ALA A 376 4.91 31.45 -11.38
CA ALA A 376 4.37 30.19 -11.86
C ALA A 376 5.33 29.52 -12.84
N THR A 377 5.50 28.21 -12.69
CA THR A 377 6.28 27.35 -13.57
C THR A 377 5.41 26.16 -13.94
N THR A 378 5.01 26.06 -15.22
CA THR A 378 4.40 24.83 -15.73
C THR A 378 5.51 23.78 -15.91
N VAL A 379 5.44 22.70 -15.15
CA VAL A 379 6.39 21.59 -15.18
C VAL A 379 5.74 20.42 -15.89
N LYS A 380 6.41 19.89 -16.91
CA LYS A 380 5.97 18.68 -17.59
C LYS A 380 6.40 17.45 -16.80
N LEU A 381 5.45 16.53 -16.57
CA LEU A 381 5.69 15.24 -15.96
C LEU A 381 6.51 14.34 -16.91
N ASN A 382 7.40 13.55 -16.31
CA ASN A 382 8.17 12.52 -16.99
C ASN A 382 7.27 11.31 -17.33
N GLU A 383 7.81 10.32 -18.02
CA GLU A 383 7.04 9.16 -18.46
C GLU A 383 6.43 8.31 -17.34
N ALA A 384 7.00 8.33 -16.12
CA ALA A 384 6.44 7.63 -14.96
C ALA A 384 5.29 8.40 -14.28
N GLY A 385 5.00 9.64 -14.70
CA GLY A 385 3.90 10.43 -14.13
C GLY A 385 4.30 11.39 -13.01
N PHE A 386 5.58 11.69 -12.82
CA PHE A 386 6.05 12.67 -11.84
C PHE A 386 7.09 13.63 -12.46
N ALA A 387 7.49 14.69 -11.76
CA ALA A 387 8.64 15.51 -12.15
C ALA A 387 9.49 15.92 -10.94
N THR A 388 10.81 16.00 -11.11
CA THR A 388 11.70 16.61 -10.10
C THR A 388 12.12 18.01 -10.52
N MET A 389 12.25 18.90 -9.53
CA MET A 389 12.65 20.29 -9.67
C MET A 389 13.66 20.64 -8.58
N THR A 390 14.68 21.44 -8.88
CA THR A 390 15.60 21.94 -7.85
C THR A 390 15.08 23.23 -7.25
N LEU A 391 14.97 23.28 -5.92
CA LEU A 391 14.79 24.50 -5.15
C LEU A 391 16.16 24.91 -4.56
N THR A 392 16.53 26.18 -4.66
CA THR A 392 17.73 26.69 -3.98
C THR A 392 17.40 28.05 -3.34
N PRO A 393 17.12 28.08 -2.04
CA PRO A 393 16.79 29.29 -1.29
C PRO A 393 17.86 30.37 -1.46
N SER A 394 17.43 31.58 -1.82
CA SER A 394 18.37 32.72 -1.94
C SER A 394 18.78 33.27 -0.56
N GLU A 395 17.90 33.10 0.42
CA GLU A 395 18.02 33.49 1.82
C GLU A 395 17.29 32.49 2.71
N ALA A 396 17.68 32.42 3.99
CA ALA A 396 16.99 31.56 4.94
C ALA A 396 15.69 32.27 5.38
N THR A 397 14.57 31.77 4.89
CA THR A 397 13.22 32.33 5.02
C THR A 397 12.20 31.23 4.71
N SER A 398 10.97 31.37 5.21
CA SER A 398 9.87 30.48 4.84
C SER A 398 9.53 30.61 3.34
N TYR A 399 9.18 29.50 2.70
CA TYR A 399 8.68 29.46 1.32
C TYR A 399 7.46 28.55 1.25
N ALA A 400 6.43 29.00 0.54
CA ALA A 400 5.28 28.18 0.18
C ALA A 400 5.45 27.68 -1.25
N ILE A 401 5.19 26.40 -1.48
CA ILE A 401 5.09 25.81 -2.80
C ILE A 401 3.62 25.41 -3.01
N THR A 402 2.93 26.03 -3.96
CA THR A 402 1.54 25.68 -4.28
C THR A 402 1.46 25.04 -5.66
N SER A 403 0.48 24.17 -5.85
CA SER A 403 0.24 23.47 -7.12
C SER A 403 -1.26 23.46 -7.43
N ASP A 404 -1.61 23.82 -8.66
CA ASP A 404 -3.03 23.96 -9.06
C ASP A 404 -3.69 22.58 -9.25
N ASP A 405 -2.96 21.57 -9.71
CA ASP A 405 -3.47 20.22 -10.05
C ASP A 405 -2.44 19.12 -9.69
N GLY A 406 -1.80 19.21 -8.52
CA GLY A 406 -0.72 18.28 -8.18
C GLY A 406 -0.35 18.21 -6.70
N TRP A 407 0.18 17.06 -6.31
CA TRP A 407 0.84 16.84 -5.02
C TRP A 407 2.30 17.29 -5.09
N ILE A 408 2.85 17.65 -3.94
CA ILE A 408 4.18 18.21 -3.80
C ILE A 408 4.90 17.51 -2.66
N ASP A 409 6.08 17.03 -2.97
CA ASP A 409 6.91 16.22 -2.10
C ASP A 409 8.28 16.93 -2.01
N ILE A 410 8.84 17.15 -0.82
CA ILE A 410 10.14 17.81 -0.69
C ILE A 410 11.14 16.94 0.06
N VAL A 411 12.27 16.70 -0.62
CA VAL A 411 13.45 16.04 -0.08
C VAL A 411 14.57 17.06 0.07
N ASP A 412 15.30 16.98 1.19
CA ASP A 412 16.43 17.86 1.45
C ASP A 412 17.71 17.46 0.69
N ALA A 413 18.86 18.03 1.11
CA ALA A 413 20.15 17.78 0.48
C ALA A 413 20.82 16.45 0.90
N ASP A 414 20.47 15.91 2.06
CA ASP A 414 21.00 14.66 2.60
C ASP A 414 20.12 13.46 2.16
N GLY A 415 18.86 13.72 1.81
CA GLY A 415 17.92 12.77 1.23
C GLY A 415 16.73 12.44 2.10
N GLU A 416 16.53 13.17 3.20
CA GLU A 416 15.42 12.99 4.12
C GLU A 416 14.19 13.78 3.65
N TRP A 417 13.00 13.24 3.92
CA TRP A 417 11.73 13.88 3.65
C TRP A 417 11.57 15.11 4.57
N ALA A 418 11.53 16.30 3.98
CA ALA A 418 11.50 17.57 4.72
C ALA A 418 10.08 17.99 5.12
N ASP A 419 9.08 17.57 4.33
CA ASP A 419 7.65 17.70 4.59
C ASP A 419 6.89 16.69 3.71
N TYR A 420 5.65 16.35 4.08
CA TYR A 420 4.85 15.28 3.44
C TYR A 420 3.71 15.81 2.56
N ASP A 421 3.23 14.92 1.68
CA ASP A 421 2.14 15.10 0.72
C ASP A 421 0.94 15.95 1.18
N TRP A 422 0.71 17.09 0.50
CA TRP A 422 -0.53 17.87 0.58
C TRP A 422 -1.07 18.24 -0.81
N PRO A 423 -2.38 18.07 -1.08
CA PRO A 423 -2.99 18.50 -2.32
C PRO A 423 -3.24 20.01 -2.25
N GLY A 424 -2.78 20.76 -3.27
CA GLY A 424 -2.91 22.22 -3.34
C GLY A 424 -1.67 23.01 -2.89
N GLY A 425 -0.84 22.44 -2.02
CA GLY A 425 0.47 23.01 -1.69
C GLY A 425 1.06 22.61 -0.35
N VAL A 426 2.37 22.83 -0.21
CA VAL A 426 3.19 22.54 0.97
C VAL A 426 3.92 23.81 1.41
N GLN A 427 4.06 24.03 2.72
CA GLN A 427 4.82 25.15 3.28
C GLN A 427 6.09 24.66 3.97
N ILE A 428 7.25 25.12 3.50
CA ILE A 428 8.52 24.67 4.05
C ILE A 428 9.17 25.79 4.86
N TYR A 429 9.42 25.47 6.12
CA TYR A 429 9.92 26.42 7.10
C TYR A 429 11.43 26.48 7.14
N ALA A 430 11.94 27.69 7.35
CA ALA A 430 13.33 27.97 7.65
C ALA A 430 14.38 27.29 6.74
N LEU A 431 14.05 27.07 5.46
CA LEU A 431 14.95 26.44 4.48
C LEU A 431 16.33 27.06 4.60
N ASP A 432 17.33 26.22 4.89
CA ASP A 432 18.69 26.69 4.96
C ASP A 432 19.21 26.96 3.52
N LYS A 433 20.49 27.30 3.36
CA LYS A 433 21.02 27.66 2.03
C LYS A 433 21.41 26.45 1.17
N GLN A 434 20.90 25.27 1.47
CA GLN A 434 21.15 24.04 0.72
C GLN A 434 20.17 23.92 -0.46
N PRO A 435 20.49 23.12 -1.48
CA PRO A 435 19.51 22.73 -2.48
C PRO A 435 18.52 21.71 -1.91
N TYR A 436 17.25 21.87 -2.26
CA TYR A 436 16.18 20.90 -2.01
C TYR A 436 15.70 20.32 -3.34
N THR A 437 15.21 19.09 -3.32
CA THR A 437 14.55 18.45 -4.47
C THR A 437 13.06 18.45 -4.22
N VAL A 438 12.31 19.08 -5.13
CA VAL A 438 10.85 19.11 -5.11
C VAL A 438 10.36 18.11 -6.14
N VAL A 439 9.67 17.08 -5.69
CA VAL A 439 8.95 16.12 -6.52
C VAL A 439 7.52 16.64 -6.71
N LEU A 440 6.98 16.45 -7.91
CA LEU A 440 5.64 16.87 -8.30
C LEU A 440 4.91 15.68 -8.90
N TYR A 441 3.76 15.36 -8.33
CA TYR A 441 2.82 14.35 -8.83
C TYR A 441 1.52 15.03 -9.27
N PRO A 442 0.73 14.44 -10.18
CA PRO A 442 -0.59 14.95 -10.55
C PRO A 442 -1.62 14.61 -9.47
N SER A 443 -2.58 15.50 -9.22
CA SER A 443 -3.68 15.20 -8.29
C SER A 443 -4.69 14.20 -8.87
N GLU A 444 -4.79 14.13 -10.20
CA GLU A 444 -5.72 13.26 -10.94
C GLU A 444 -5.06 12.58 -12.16
N GLU A 445 -5.66 11.46 -12.59
CA GLU A 445 -5.23 10.68 -13.75
C GLU A 445 -5.29 11.49 -15.07
N GLY A 446 -4.20 11.46 -15.85
CA GLY A 446 -4.17 12.03 -17.21
C GLY A 446 -3.75 13.50 -17.31
N ILE A 447 -3.32 14.10 -16.21
CA ILE A 447 -2.54 15.34 -16.20
C ILE A 447 -1.13 15.02 -16.71
N ASP A 448 -0.66 15.75 -17.74
CA ASP A 448 0.70 15.61 -18.32
C ASP A 448 1.64 16.75 -17.86
N GLU A 449 1.09 17.86 -17.34
CA GLU A 449 1.79 19.08 -16.96
C GLU A 449 1.11 19.70 -15.73
N VAL A 450 1.89 20.07 -14.72
CA VAL A 450 1.43 20.65 -13.44
C VAL A 450 1.94 22.09 -13.35
N GLU A 451 1.09 23.06 -12.98
CA GLU A 451 1.57 24.41 -12.63
C GLU A 451 1.95 24.46 -11.15
N VAL A 452 3.21 24.83 -10.87
CA VAL A 452 3.74 25.02 -9.52
C VAL A 452 4.21 26.46 -9.31
N ARG A 453 3.96 27.02 -8.12
CA ARG A 453 4.35 28.38 -7.73
C ARG A 453 5.18 28.34 -6.45
N LEU A 454 6.36 28.94 -6.50
CA LEU A 454 7.18 29.19 -5.31
C LEU A 454 6.93 30.62 -4.83
N THR A 455 6.21 30.78 -3.73
CA THR A 455 5.96 32.08 -3.09
C THR A 455 6.91 32.24 -1.91
N LYS A 456 7.65 33.35 -1.87
CA LYS A 456 8.40 33.70 -0.66
C LYS A 456 7.40 34.23 0.35
N VAL A 457 7.33 33.59 1.50
CA VAL A 457 6.48 34.03 2.61
C VAL A 457 7.22 35.18 3.31
N GLU A 458 6.69 36.40 3.22
CA GLU A 458 7.19 37.53 4.01
C GLU A 458 6.51 37.52 5.38
N ARG A 459 7.27 37.15 6.43
CA ARG A 459 6.80 37.26 7.82
C ARG A 459 6.48 38.72 8.13
N GLU A 460 5.20 39.09 8.09
CA GLU A 460 4.78 40.44 8.42
C GLU A 460 4.77 40.59 9.95
N ALA A 461 5.77 41.31 10.46
CA ALA A 461 5.86 41.60 11.88
C ALA A 461 4.68 42.49 12.30
N LEU A 462 3.70 41.90 12.98
CA LEU A 462 2.57 42.63 13.55
C LEU A 462 3.07 43.76 14.48
N PRO A 463 2.32 44.86 14.62
CA PRO A 463 2.79 46.01 15.40
C PRO A 463 3.13 45.62 16.84
N SER A 464 4.41 45.69 17.20
CA SER A 464 4.90 45.26 18.50
C SER A 464 4.24 46.05 19.65
N GLY A 465 3.23 45.44 20.29
CA GLY A 465 2.54 45.98 21.45
C GLY A 465 1.05 45.63 21.49
N VAL A 466 0.60 45.24 22.69
CA VAL A 466 -0.77 44.83 23.06
C VAL A 466 -1.09 43.35 22.79
N LEU A 467 -0.60 42.51 23.71
CA LEU A 467 -1.30 41.32 24.19
C LEU A 467 -1.36 41.43 25.72
N ASP A 468 -2.26 42.28 26.22
CA ASP A 468 -2.52 42.52 27.65
C ASP A 468 -4.06 42.54 27.84
N GLY A 469 -4.68 41.36 27.74
CA GLY A 469 -6.10 41.12 28.00
C GLY A 469 -7.13 41.64 26.97
N ASP A 470 -6.72 42.27 25.88
CA ASP A 470 -7.63 42.83 24.86
C ASP A 470 -7.90 41.84 23.69
N GLU A 471 -9.16 41.79 23.24
CA GLU A 471 -9.61 41.01 22.07
C GLU A 471 -9.05 41.64 20.78
N LEU A 472 -8.03 41.03 20.17
CA LEU A 472 -7.59 41.42 18.84
C LEU A 472 -8.61 40.89 17.81
N SER A 473 -9.14 41.78 16.97
CA SER A 473 -9.94 41.41 15.80
C SER A 473 -9.43 42.20 14.60
N GLY A 474 -9.01 41.50 13.55
CA GLY A 474 -8.61 42.08 12.28
C GLY A 474 -9.22 41.29 11.12
N SER A 475 -9.39 41.93 9.97
CA SER A 475 -9.69 41.27 8.71
C SER A 475 -8.37 40.89 8.04
N LEU A 476 -8.07 39.60 7.94
CA LEU A 476 -6.98 39.12 7.10
C LEU A 476 -7.55 38.92 5.69
N SER A 477 -6.96 39.59 4.70
CA SER A 477 -7.33 39.51 3.29
C SER A 477 -6.03 39.29 2.50
N PRO A 478 -5.69 38.02 2.18
CA PRO A 478 -4.48 37.72 1.45
C PRO A 478 -4.59 38.23 0.00
N GLU A 479 -3.62 39.03 -0.47
CA GLU A 479 -3.50 39.32 -1.92
C GLU A 479 -2.88 38.13 -2.69
N GLU A 480 -2.29 37.17 -1.99
CA GLU A 480 -1.68 35.92 -2.47
C GLU A 480 -2.05 34.77 -1.52
N PRO A 481 -2.14 33.50 -1.96
CA PRO A 481 -2.84 32.40 -1.24
C PRO A 481 -2.18 31.88 0.04
N VAL A 482 -1.12 32.53 0.55
CA VAL A 482 -0.46 32.19 1.83
C VAL A 482 0.01 33.48 2.51
N ALA A 483 -0.33 33.66 3.78
CA ALA A 483 0.18 34.75 4.62
C ALA A 483 0.57 34.22 6.02
N GLU A 484 1.83 34.43 6.43
CA GLU A 484 2.37 34.00 7.73
C GLU A 484 2.32 35.15 8.75
N TYR A 485 1.66 34.88 9.88
CA TYR A 485 1.65 35.76 11.05
C TYR A 485 2.38 35.08 12.19
N ALA A 486 3.31 35.79 12.83
CA ALA A 486 4.07 35.32 13.99
C ALA A 486 3.83 36.23 15.19
N PHE A 487 3.57 35.64 16.35
CA PHE A 487 3.24 36.33 17.60
C PHE A 487 4.04 35.70 18.74
N GLU A 488 4.73 36.52 19.55
CA GLU A 488 5.23 36.11 20.86
C GLU A 488 4.07 36.17 21.87
N VAL A 489 3.78 35.07 22.57
CA VAL A 489 2.69 34.97 23.56
C VAL A 489 3.23 34.58 24.95
N ASP A 490 3.02 35.45 25.96
CA ASP A 490 3.56 35.28 27.32
C ASP A 490 2.65 34.45 28.26
N GLU A 491 1.40 34.15 27.86
CA GLU A 491 0.37 33.43 28.65
C GLU A 491 -0.49 32.54 27.74
N ASP A 492 -1.31 31.65 28.33
CA ASP A 492 -2.25 30.77 27.62
C ASP A 492 -3.15 31.56 26.64
N VAL A 493 -3.00 31.34 25.33
CA VAL A 493 -3.82 31.99 24.28
C VAL A 493 -4.79 31.01 23.64
N THR A 494 -6.08 31.30 23.75
CA THR A 494 -7.11 30.66 22.92
C THR A 494 -7.25 31.40 21.59
N ILE A 495 -7.16 30.64 20.49
CA ILE A 495 -7.32 31.13 19.11
C ILE A 495 -8.68 30.68 18.60
N SER A 496 -9.64 31.60 18.47
CA SER A 496 -10.87 31.32 17.75
C SER A 496 -10.77 31.85 16.33
N LEU A 497 -10.76 30.95 15.37
CA LEU A 497 -11.15 31.24 13.99
C LEU A 497 -12.67 31.45 13.97
N GLY A 498 -13.15 32.41 13.17
CA GLY A 498 -14.58 32.72 13.06
C GLY A 498 -15.36 31.72 12.20
N ASP A 499 -16.50 32.15 11.63
CA ASP A 499 -17.22 31.44 10.57
C ASP A 499 -16.42 31.47 9.24
N ALA A 500 -15.20 30.92 9.25
CA ALA A 500 -14.32 30.83 8.08
C ALA A 500 -14.97 29.96 6.99
N ILE A 501 -14.88 30.42 5.74
CA ILE A 501 -15.35 29.69 4.56
C ILE A 501 -14.10 29.22 3.82
N GLY A 502 -13.57 28.06 4.22
CA GLY A 502 -12.32 27.50 3.72
C GLY A 502 -11.64 26.62 4.77
N ASP A 503 -10.66 25.84 4.34
CA ASP A 503 -9.82 25.02 5.22
C ASP A 503 -8.67 25.86 5.75
N VAL A 504 -8.75 26.23 7.04
CA VAL A 504 -7.73 27.02 7.72
C VAL A 504 -6.91 26.11 8.63
N GLU A 505 -5.63 25.98 8.31
CA GLU A 505 -4.68 25.27 9.14
C GLU A 505 -3.94 26.25 10.08
N ALA A 506 -3.97 25.96 11.37
CA ALA A 506 -3.13 26.61 12.36
C ALA A 506 -2.09 25.58 12.83
N VAL A 507 -0.82 25.96 12.83
CA VAL A 507 0.29 25.13 13.31
C VAL A 507 1.07 25.94 14.35
N ILE A 508 1.32 25.37 15.52
CA ILE A 508 2.03 26.07 16.60
C ILE A 508 3.47 25.59 16.64
N PHE A 509 4.41 26.52 16.46
CA PHE A 509 5.82 26.26 16.67
C PHE A 509 6.29 26.79 18.02
N THR A 510 7.13 26.00 18.66
CA THR A 510 7.95 26.41 19.81
C THR A 510 9.10 27.31 19.37
N ASP A 511 9.74 28.01 20.31
CA ASP A 511 10.83 28.97 20.03
C ASP A 511 12.14 28.28 19.55
N ASP A 512 12.23 26.95 19.65
CA ASP A 512 13.27 26.09 19.06
C ASP A 512 12.86 25.40 17.75
N GLY A 513 11.61 25.53 17.32
CA GLY A 513 11.12 25.06 16.02
C GLY A 513 10.66 23.60 15.98
N GLU A 514 10.46 22.96 17.14
CA GLU A 514 9.78 21.67 17.22
C GLU A 514 8.24 21.88 17.12
N ASP A 515 7.54 20.98 16.43
CA ASP A 515 6.08 20.97 16.34
C ASP A 515 5.50 20.29 17.60
N ASP A 516 4.82 21.07 18.44
CA ASP A 516 4.17 20.59 19.67
C ASP A 516 2.75 20.04 19.41
N GLY A 517 2.31 19.97 18.14
CA GLY A 517 1.18 19.16 17.68
C GLY A 517 -0.21 19.75 17.94
N GLY A 518 -0.75 20.48 16.96
CA GLY A 518 -2.10 21.03 17.08
C GLY A 518 -2.72 21.57 15.79
N THR A 519 -3.02 20.68 14.81
CA THR A 519 -3.77 21.06 13.60
C THR A 519 -5.27 21.23 13.87
N CYS A 520 -5.81 22.36 13.42
CA CYS A 520 -7.25 22.64 13.42
C CYS A 520 -7.84 22.36 12.03
N TRP A 521 -8.97 21.68 11.96
CA TRP A 521 -9.72 21.44 10.71
C TRP A 521 -11.02 22.23 10.68
N SER A 522 -11.58 22.46 9.49
CA SER A 522 -12.78 23.28 9.30
C SER A 522 -14.03 22.67 9.95
N GLY A 523 -14.98 23.53 10.36
CA GLY A 523 -16.31 23.11 10.85
C GLY A 523 -16.63 23.42 12.33
N GLY A 524 -15.71 23.97 13.12
CA GLY A 524 -16.00 24.37 14.50
C GLY A 524 -14.97 25.33 15.12
N PRO A 525 -15.27 25.91 16.29
CA PRO A 525 -14.31 26.76 17.01
C PRO A 525 -13.18 25.89 17.57
N CYS A 526 -12.00 25.97 16.95
CA CYS A 526 -10.79 25.39 17.52
C CYS A 526 -10.44 26.10 18.84
N ASN A 527 -9.86 25.36 19.79
CA ASN A 527 -9.34 25.92 21.04
C ASN A 527 -7.98 25.29 21.31
N LEU A 528 -6.94 25.92 20.78
CA LEU A 528 -5.56 25.61 21.13
C LEU A 528 -5.22 26.27 22.47
N VAL A 529 -4.33 25.63 23.24
CA VAL A 529 -3.79 26.13 24.52
C VAL A 529 -2.30 25.84 24.52
N ALA A 530 -1.48 26.89 24.51
CA ALA A 530 -0.03 26.82 24.52
C ALA A 530 0.51 27.48 25.80
N GLY A 531 1.56 26.92 26.40
CA GLY A 531 2.14 27.37 27.67
C GLY A 531 3.10 28.57 27.56
N GLU A 532 4.26 28.52 28.24
CA GLU A 532 5.26 29.60 28.23
C GLU A 532 5.81 29.88 26.81
N SER A 533 5.73 31.14 26.34
CA SER A 533 6.48 31.72 25.21
C SER A 533 6.54 30.89 23.92
N TYR A 534 5.46 30.93 23.12
CA TYR A 534 5.38 30.29 21.80
C TYR A 534 5.49 31.32 20.65
N VAL A 535 5.88 30.83 19.46
CA VAL A 535 5.74 31.54 18.19
C VAL A 535 4.58 30.87 17.43
N LEU A 536 3.36 31.31 17.73
CA LEU A 536 2.20 30.84 17.00
C LEU A 536 2.33 31.24 15.52
N GLN A 537 2.01 30.30 14.63
CA GLN A 537 1.96 30.52 13.19
C GLN A 537 0.56 30.24 12.66
N LEU A 538 0.09 31.05 11.72
CA LEU A 538 -1.21 30.86 11.08
C LEU A 538 -1.03 30.76 9.57
N SER A 539 -1.56 29.68 8.98
CA SER A 539 -1.50 29.35 7.57
C SER A 539 -2.91 29.41 6.96
N LEU A 540 -3.26 30.56 6.39
CA LEU A 540 -4.52 30.71 5.67
C LEU A 540 -4.36 30.19 4.24
N TRP A 541 -4.99 29.06 3.95
CA TRP A 541 -5.18 28.55 2.59
C TRP A 541 -6.58 28.95 2.11
N ASP A 542 -6.67 29.62 0.96
CA ASP A 542 -7.96 30.01 0.37
C ASP A 542 -7.92 29.91 -1.16
N GLU A 543 -8.66 28.94 -1.70
CA GLU A 543 -8.89 28.84 -3.15
C GLU A 543 -9.79 29.97 -3.68
N SER A 544 -10.51 30.67 -2.79
CA SER A 544 -11.46 31.74 -3.11
C SER A 544 -10.92 33.12 -2.71
N SER A 545 -10.48 33.92 -3.68
CA SER A 545 -9.75 35.18 -3.41
C SER A 545 -10.54 36.34 -2.76
N ASP A 546 -11.61 36.07 -2.01
CA ASP A 546 -12.59 37.06 -1.53
C ASP A 546 -13.10 36.81 -0.06
N ALA A 547 -12.52 35.89 0.73
CA ALA A 547 -12.96 35.68 2.12
C ALA A 547 -12.35 36.70 3.12
N ASP A 548 -13.19 37.27 3.99
CA ASP A 548 -12.79 38.10 5.13
C ASP A 548 -12.60 37.21 6.38
N TYR A 549 -11.36 36.92 6.77
CA TYR A 549 -11.08 36.12 7.98
C TYR A 549 -11.05 37.01 9.23
N ALA A 550 -11.71 36.56 10.30
CA ALA A 550 -11.57 37.11 11.65
C ALA A 550 -10.92 36.10 12.58
N VAL A 551 -9.70 36.40 13.02
CA VAL A 551 -8.99 35.65 14.06
C VAL A 551 -9.18 36.40 15.38
N THR A 552 -9.65 35.71 16.41
CA THR A 552 -9.88 36.27 17.74
C THR A 552 -8.95 35.60 18.74
N PHE A 553 -8.02 36.38 19.29
CA PHE A 553 -7.14 35.94 20.38
C PHE A 553 -7.76 36.31 21.73
N ARG A 554 -7.74 35.37 22.68
CA ARG A 554 -8.10 35.60 24.08
C ARG A 554 -7.00 35.08 24.99
N GLY A 555 -6.33 36.00 25.68
CA GLY A 555 -5.41 35.65 26.77
C GLY A 555 -6.19 35.18 27.99
N GLY A 556 -5.87 33.98 28.47
CA GLY A 556 -6.43 33.41 29.68
C GLY A 556 -5.80 34.01 30.92
N ALA A 557 -6.31 35.18 31.37
CA ALA A 557 -5.81 35.81 32.60
C ALA A 557 -5.91 34.84 33.79
N GLY A 558 -4.75 34.37 34.27
CA GLY A 558 -4.58 33.31 35.28
C GLY A 558 -4.99 33.68 36.71
N ASP A 559 -6.17 34.27 36.90
CA ASP A 559 -6.76 34.53 38.22
C ASP A 559 -7.54 33.29 38.68
N GLY A 560 -6.88 32.44 39.47
CA GLY A 560 -7.50 31.27 40.11
C GLY A 560 -8.64 31.65 41.06
N GLY A 561 -9.87 31.76 40.54
CA GLY A 561 -11.04 32.24 41.28
C GLY A 561 -12.35 31.99 40.56
N THR A 562 -12.97 30.85 40.86
CA THR A 562 -14.36 30.43 40.54
C THR A 562 -15.32 31.51 40.03
N ASP A 563 -15.66 31.43 38.74
CA ASP A 563 -17.05 31.48 38.24
C ASP A 563 -17.06 30.95 36.80
N ALA A 564 -17.43 29.67 36.61
CA ALA A 564 -17.50 29.06 35.28
C ALA A 564 -18.59 29.74 34.44
N GLY A 565 -18.21 30.24 33.26
CA GLY A 565 -19.12 30.91 32.35
C GLY A 565 -20.28 30.01 31.93
N THR A 566 -21.50 30.36 32.32
CA THR A 566 -22.69 29.61 31.90
C THR A 566 -22.96 29.87 30.42
N ILE A 567 -22.77 28.87 29.56
CA ILE A 567 -23.20 28.96 28.16
C ILE A 567 -24.73 28.93 28.13
N THR A 568 -25.36 30.08 27.84
CA THR A 568 -26.81 30.18 27.65
C THR A 568 -27.15 30.74 26.27
N GLY A 569 -27.32 29.86 25.28
CA GLY A 569 -27.74 30.20 23.92
C GLY A 569 -27.90 28.94 23.07
N PRO A 570 -28.88 28.85 22.15
CA PRO A 570 -29.18 27.59 21.45
C PRO A 570 -28.35 27.42 20.18
N THR A 571 -27.25 26.69 20.28
CA THR A 571 -26.54 26.09 19.13
C THR A 571 -26.89 24.62 19.05
N SER A 572 -27.84 24.27 18.19
CA SER A 572 -28.17 22.89 17.86
C SER A 572 -27.29 22.39 16.72
N SER A 573 -26.12 21.85 17.04
CA SER A 573 -25.44 20.89 16.17
C SER A 573 -26.11 19.53 16.34
N SER A 574 -26.90 19.13 15.35
CA SER A 574 -27.45 17.76 15.28
C SER A 574 -26.53 16.91 14.41
N GLY A 575 -25.49 16.34 15.03
CA GLY A 575 -24.80 15.17 14.50
C GLY A 575 -25.54 13.91 14.95
N PHE A 576 -25.67 12.93 14.05
CA PHE A 576 -25.95 11.55 14.44
C PHE A 576 -24.60 10.89 14.75
N LEU A 577 -24.58 10.00 15.74
CA LEU A 577 -23.43 9.12 15.96
C LEU A 577 -23.76 7.76 15.33
N GLU A 578 -22.85 7.22 14.53
CA GLU A 578 -22.97 5.86 13.97
C GLU A 578 -22.23 4.83 14.84
N ASP A 579 -22.55 3.55 14.68
CA ASP A 579 -22.00 2.48 15.52
C ASP A 579 -20.48 2.36 15.34
N GLY A 580 -19.74 2.43 16.46
CA GLY A 580 -18.28 2.44 16.48
C GLY A 580 -17.60 3.82 16.46
N GLU A 581 -18.33 4.94 16.39
CA GLU A 581 -17.71 6.27 16.46
C GLU A 581 -17.10 6.61 17.83
N ARG A 582 -16.02 7.41 17.80
CA ARG A 582 -15.20 7.77 18.98
C ARG A 582 -15.42 9.21 19.40
N VAL A 583 -15.64 9.44 20.70
CA VAL A 583 -15.62 10.78 21.30
C VAL A 583 -14.59 10.81 22.43
N SER A 584 -13.67 11.77 22.39
CA SER A 584 -12.60 11.93 23.38
C SER A 584 -12.74 13.24 24.14
N PHE A 585 -12.44 13.22 25.44
CA PHE A 585 -12.41 14.42 26.30
C PHE A 585 -11.08 14.51 27.06
N LEU A 586 -10.49 15.70 27.07
CA LEU A 586 -9.35 16.05 27.93
C LEU A 586 -9.88 16.71 29.21
N VAL A 587 -9.47 16.19 30.37
CA VAL A 587 -9.88 16.71 31.69
C VAL A 587 -8.63 16.96 32.54
N SER A 588 -8.57 18.12 33.19
CA SER A 588 -7.49 18.47 34.11
C SER A 588 -7.50 17.57 35.36
N PRO A 589 -6.32 17.12 35.86
CA PRO A 589 -6.23 16.24 37.03
C PRO A 589 -6.65 16.88 38.38
N THR A 590 -7.18 18.11 38.38
CA THR A 590 -7.65 18.82 39.59
C THR A 590 -9.17 18.96 39.72
N ASP A 591 -9.95 18.59 38.70
CA ASP A 591 -11.38 18.91 38.63
C ASP A 591 -12.27 17.67 38.83
N ASP A 592 -13.32 17.80 39.65
CA ASP A 592 -14.35 16.77 39.81
C ASP A 592 -15.33 16.82 38.62
N LEU A 593 -15.47 15.72 37.87
CA LEU A 593 -16.44 15.59 36.76
C LEU A 593 -17.85 15.21 37.29
N TRP A 594 -18.89 16.00 36.97
CA TRP A 594 -20.28 15.83 37.47
C TRP A 594 -21.38 16.08 36.42
N VAL A 595 -22.53 15.39 36.59
CA VAL A 595 -23.75 15.43 35.74
C VAL A 595 -25.02 14.92 36.52
N ASP A 596 -26.26 14.96 35.97
CA ASP A 596 -27.55 14.58 36.65
C ASP A 596 -28.62 13.93 35.69
N VAL A 597 -29.13 12.71 35.94
CA VAL A 597 -29.70 11.77 34.90
C VAL A 597 -31.17 12.00 34.45
N GLY A 598 -31.52 11.59 33.21
CA GLY A 598 -32.92 11.61 32.73
C GLY A 598 -33.35 10.52 31.73
N SER A 599 -33.50 9.26 32.18
CA SER A 599 -34.23 8.19 31.45
C SER A 599 -35.25 7.48 32.35
N SER A 600 -36.23 6.79 31.76
CA SER A 600 -37.28 6.03 32.46
C SER A 600 -37.26 4.53 32.23
N ASP A 601 -36.26 3.99 31.51
CA ASP A 601 -36.07 2.55 31.29
C ASP A 601 -34.98 1.99 32.22
N PRO A 602 -35.18 0.84 32.90
CA PRO A 602 -34.33 0.39 33.99
C PRO A 602 -33.24 -0.65 33.62
N ASP A 603 -33.08 -1.02 32.35
CA ASP A 603 -32.35 -2.23 31.93
C ASP A 603 -31.03 -1.93 31.15
N VAL A 604 -30.29 -0.87 31.51
CA VAL A 604 -28.94 -0.58 30.98
C VAL A 604 -27.88 -0.90 32.04
N ASP A 605 -27.01 -1.87 31.78
CA ASP A 605 -25.84 -2.20 32.61
C ASP A 605 -24.61 -1.36 32.17
N MET A 606 -23.77 -0.98 33.13
CA MET A 606 -22.61 -0.10 32.93
C MET A 606 -21.47 -0.55 33.85
N ASP A 607 -20.35 -0.98 33.26
CA ASP A 607 -19.17 -1.46 33.99
C ASP A 607 -17.96 -0.54 33.75
N CYS A 608 -17.46 0.08 34.83
CA CYS A 608 -16.25 0.92 34.80
C CYS A 608 -15.14 0.31 35.65
N TYR A 609 -14.02 -0.06 35.02
CA TYR A 609 -12.87 -0.64 35.70
C TYR A 609 -11.82 0.43 36.02
N VAL A 610 -11.58 0.65 37.32
CA VAL A 610 -10.44 1.41 37.82
C VAL A 610 -9.59 0.50 38.71
N ASP A 611 -8.36 0.24 38.25
CA ASP A 611 -7.25 -0.41 38.96
C ASP A 611 -7.64 -1.51 39.97
N GLY A 612 -8.25 -2.58 39.45
CA GLY A 612 -8.40 -3.85 40.19
C GLY A 612 -9.51 -3.94 41.24
N SER A 613 -10.48 -3.01 41.28
CA SER A 613 -11.67 -3.16 42.14
C SER A 613 -12.98 -2.70 41.50
N SER A 614 -13.95 -3.61 41.41
CA SER A 614 -15.32 -3.35 40.95
C SER A 614 -16.13 -2.53 41.98
N TYR A 615 -16.83 -1.49 41.54
CA TYR A 615 -17.65 -0.63 42.39
C TYR A 615 -19.13 -0.72 41.99
N GLU A 616 -19.99 -1.32 42.83
CA GLU A 616 -21.44 -1.24 42.65
C GLU A 616 -21.95 0.14 43.13
N ALA A 617 -22.33 1.02 42.21
CA ALA A 617 -22.90 2.33 42.51
C ALA A 617 -24.42 2.24 42.78
N GLY A 618 -24.82 2.36 44.05
CA GLY A 618 -26.23 2.32 44.45
C GLY A 618 -26.85 3.70 44.69
N GLY A 619 -27.59 4.23 43.72
CA GLY A 619 -28.42 5.45 43.86
C GLY A 619 -28.16 6.50 42.79
N PRO A 620 -29.17 7.30 42.38
CA PRO A 620 -29.16 7.98 41.08
C PRO A 620 -28.57 9.40 41.10
N GLU A 621 -28.39 9.92 39.86
CA GLU A 621 -28.09 11.30 39.39
C GLU A 621 -26.73 11.41 38.66
N SER A 622 -26.70 11.05 37.35
CA SER A 622 -25.60 11.28 36.39
C SER A 622 -26.06 11.29 34.90
N ILE A 623 -26.01 12.44 34.18
CA ILE A 623 -26.46 12.64 32.77
C ILE A 623 -25.38 12.31 31.73
N PHE A 624 -25.80 11.61 30.70
CA PHE A 624 -25.33 11.82 29.33
C PHE A 624 -26.58 11.96 28.46
N VAL A 625 -26.50 12.74 27.38
CA VAL A 625 -27.55 12.74 26.34
C VAL A 625 -26.93 12.16 25.09
N LEU A 626 -26.94 10.83 25.00
CA LEU A 626 -26.82 10.13 23.73
C LEU A 626 -28.21 10.16 23.07
N ALA A 627 -28.24 10.40 21.76
CA ALA A 627 -29.51 10.64 21.05
C ALA A 627 -30.37 9.37 20.91
N ASP A 628 -29.72 8.21 20.82
CA ASP A 628 -30.32 6.88 20.75
C ASP A 628 -29.67 5.94 21.77
N ASN A 629 -30.43 4.92 22.21
CA ASN A 629 -30.07 4.05 23.33
C ASN A 629 -28.94 3.05 22.94
N PRO A 630 -27.72 3.14 23.51
CA PRO A 630 -26.73 2.08 23.34
C PRO A 630 -27.12 0.84 24.15
N THR A 631 -26.73 -0.33 23.66
CA THR A 631 -26.93 -1.62 24.31
C THR A 631 -25.89 -1.86 25.42
N TYR A 632 -24.68 -1.31 25.25
CA TYR A 632 -23.57 -1.44 26.20
C TYR A 632 -22.57 -0.28 26.08
N VAL A 633 -21.87 0.05 27.17
CA VAL A 633 -20.87 1.13 27.22
C VAL A 633 -19.65 0.69 28.04
N GLU A 634 -18.45 0.87 27.50
CA GLU A 634 -17.16 0.61 28.19
C GLU A 634 -16.34 1.89 28.38
N CYS A 635 -15.46 1.87 29.37
CA CYS A 635 -14.56 2.98 29.69
C CYS A 635 -13.14 2.47 30.00
N PHE A 636 -12.13 2.98 29.31
CA PHE A 636 -10.73 2.58 29.46
C PHE A 636 -9.83 3.78 29.80
N PRO A 637 -8.85 3.65 30.72
CA PRO A 637 -7.81 4.65 30.91
C PRO A 637 -6.84 4.65 29.73
N TYR A 638 -6.45 5.83 29.26
CA TYR A 638 -5.52 5.99 28.14
C TYR A 638 -4.06 6.00 28.64
N GLU A 639 -3.18 5.18 28.06
CA GLU A 639 -1.79 5.02 28.55
C GLU A 639 -0.84 6.20 28.19
N GLY A 640 -1.36 7.28 27.61
CA GLY A 640 -0.61 8.45 27.13
C GLY A 640 -0.14 9.48 28.17
N GLY A 641 -0.11 9.15 29.48
CA GLY A 641 0.57 10.00 30.46
C GLY A 641 -0.16 11.26 30.97
N ALA A 642 -1.48 11.36 30.78
CA ALA A 642 -2.36 12.28 31.50
C ALA A 642 -3.68 11.55 31.86
N ALA A 643 -4.50 12.12 32.75
CA ALA A 643 -5.73 11.47 33.24
C ALA A 643 -6.88 11.52 32.20
N SER A 644 -6.68 10.86 31.07
CA SER A 644 -7.64 10.75 29.97
C SER A 644 -8.29 9.36 29.92
N TYR A 645 -9.57 9.34 29.53
CA TYR A 645 -10.38 8.12 29.42
C TYR A 645 -10.99 8.05 28.01
N GLN A 646 -10.99 6.86 27.43
CA GLN A 646 -11.76 6.55 26.22
C GLN A 646 -13.08 5.91 26.62
N ILE A 647 -14.17 6.32 25.99
CA ILE A 647 -15.51 5.76 26.19
C ILE A 647 -15.95 5.12 24.86
N PHE A 648 -16.41 3.88 24.93
CA PHE A 648 -16.94 3.13 23.79
C PHE A 648 -18.42 2.89 24.03
N ALA A 649 -19.28 3.24 23.07
CA ALA A 649 -20.70 2.90 23.09
C ALA A 649 -21.00 1.92 21.95
N TYR A 650 -21.73 0.86 22.28
CA TYR A 650 -22.07 -0.22 21.35
C TYR A 650 -23.58 -0.27 21.15
N TYR A 651 -24.01 -0.33 19.89
CA TYR A 651 -25.40 -0.46 19.48
C TYR A 651 -25.68 -1.91 18.97
N ASP A 652 -26.95 -2.30 18.78
CA ASP A 652 -27.41 -3.65 18.36
C ASP A 652 -28.51 -3.53 17.28
#